data_AF-A0A552AUD0-F1
#
_entry.id   AF-A0A552AUD0-F1
#
_cell.length_a   1.000
_cell.length_b   1.000
_cell.length_c   1.000
_cell.angle_alpha   90.00
_cell.angle_beta   90.00
_cell.angle_gamma   90.00
#
_symmetry.space_group_name_H-M   'P 1'
#
loop_
_entity.id
_entity.type
_entity.pdbx_description
1 polymer ?
#
loop_
_entity_poly.entity_id
_entity_poly.type
_entity_poly.pdbx_seq_one_letter_code
_entity_poly.pdbx_strand_id
1 'polypeptide(L)'
;MNSTSEILIVGGGIIGLAIAVDLQLRGAKVTLLVRDIAQAASRAAAGMLAPHAEGIPPGPFLDLCRQSRWLYPEWTRKIEDLTGINSGYYPCGILAPVYELDQPVTTEEVNKIWLDSNAVHLYQPGLGKDVVGGWWYPDDGQVDNRQLVTALQQAAENLGVEIRQGVEVHAIQQKQGKVKSIYTSIGELEAKIYILAAGSWASQLLPLPIHPVKGQMAAVKMPPNQTLARILFGPQTYLVPRRNGRLIIGATSEKVAWQTGNTPQGLQTLFERATRLYPPLADWEIEEMWWGFRPGTADELPILGRSSCDNLILATGHYRNGILLAPVTASLIADLVINDKVNPILTHFSGDRFKRPSPLTIPHNMSLTIIENQPQALLSLQNDSLTIAGKTFHSRLMTGTGKYANLTTMQESISASECQIVTVAVRRVQTNAPGHEGLAEAIDWSKIWMLPNTAGCQTAEEAIRVARLGREMAKLLGQEDNNFIKLEVIPDPKYLLPDPIGTLQAAEQLVKEGFAVLPYINADPLLAKRLEEAGCATVMPLGSPIGSGQGLKNEANIAIIIESSQIPVVVDAGIGTPSEAARAMEMGADALLINSAIAMAANPAMMAQAMAMAAKAGRLAYLAGRMPIKSYASPSSPLTGTIA
;
A
#
# COMPACT_ATOMS: atom_id res chain seq x y z
N MET A 1 44.47 3.38 -13.39
CA MET A 1 43.46 2.77 -14.28
C MET A 1 42.11 2.99 -13.61
N ASN A 2 41.28 3.89 -14.13
CA ASN A 2 39.96 4.17 -13.55
C ASN A 2 39.04 2.99 -13.85
N SER A 3 38.93 2.06 -12.91
CA SER A 3 37.87 1.05 -12.89
C SER A 3 36.53 1.79 -12.83
N THR A 4 35.80 1.86 -13.94
CA THR A 4 34.45 2.39 -13.99
C THR A 4 33.53 1.41 -13.26
N SER A 5 33.06 1.76 -12.06
CA SER A 5 32.08 0.94 -11.34
C SER A 5 30.74 0.98 -12.07
N GLU A 6 29.96 -0.11 -12.02
CA GLU A 6 28.63 -0.13 -12.63
C GLU A 6 27.65 0.70 -11.80
N ILE A 7 27.61 0.44 -10.48
CA ILE A 7 26.77 1.16 -9.52
C ILE A 7 27.65 1.68 -8.38
N LEU A 8 27.50 2.96 -8.05
CA LEU A 8 28.18 3.60 -6.93
C LEU A 8 27.18 4.13 -5.90
N ILE A 9 27.26 3.62 -4.68
CA ILE A 9 26.38 3.98 -3.57
C ILE A 9 27.12 4.90 -2.60
N VAL A 10 26.51 6.03 -2.25
CA VAL A 10 27.04 6.99 -1.27
C VAL A 10 26.30 6.82 0.06
N GLY A 11 26.98 6.25 1.05
CA GLY A 11 26.49 6.11 2.43
C GLY A 11 26.41 4.67 2.92
N GLY A 12 27.29 4.28 3.85
CA GLY A 12 27.34 2.94 4.46
C GLY A 12 26.43 2.72 5.66
N GLY A 13 25.31 3.44 5.76
CA GLY A 13 24.27 3.13 6.74
C GLY A 13 23.49 1.87 6.37
N ILE A 14 22.53 1.47 7.20
CA ILE A 14 21.71 0.27 6.95
C ILE A 14 21.03 0.28 5.58
N ILE A 15 20.57 1.45 5.09
CA ILE A 15 19.91 1.58 3.79
C ILE A 15 20.88 1.30 2.65
N GLY A 16 22.06 1.95 2.66
CA GLY A 16 23.05 1.75 1.60
C GLY A 16 23.63 0.34 1.60
N LEU A 17 23.88 -0.24 2.78
CA LEU A 17 24.32 -1.63 2.92
C LEU A 17 23.25 -2.63 2.42
N ALA A 18 21.98 -2.44 2.80
CA ALA A 18 20.89 -3.30 2.36
C ALA A 18 20.71 -3.25 0.83
N ILE A 19 20.74 -2.05 0.24
CA ILE A 19 20.69 -1.87 -1.23
C ILE A 19 21.90 -2.54 -1.90
N ALA A 20 23.11 -2.39 -1.34
CA ALA A 20 24.33 -2.98 -1.90
C ALA A 20 24.25 -4.50 -1.94
N VAL A 21 23.83 -5.14 -0.83
CA VAL A 21 23.63 -6.59 -0.74
C VAL A 21 22.59 -7.07 -1.75
N ASP A 22 21.44 -6.39 -1.83
CA ASP A 22 20.34 -6.82 -2.72
C ASP A 22 20.72 -6.69 -4.21
N LEU A 23 21.42 -5.61 -4.59
CA LEU A 23 21.95 -5.43 -5.95
C LEU A 23 23.02 -6.48 -6.30
N GLN A 24 23.93 -6.77 -5.38
CA GLN A 24 25.00 -7.75 -5.59
C GLN A 24 24.42 -9.18 -5.73
N LEU A 25 23.40 -9.53 -4.94
CA LEU A 25 22.65 -10.79 -5.08
C LEU A 25 21.96 -10.93 -6.44
N ARG A 26 21.62 -9.81 -7.09
CA ARG A 26 21.04 -9.76 -8.44
C ARG A 26 22.10 -9.67 -9.55
N GLY A 27 23.39 -9.85 -9.21
CA GLY A 27 24.50 -9.92 -10.16
C GLY A 27 25.08 -8.57 -10.58
N ALA A 28 24.70 -7.47 -9.95
CA ALA A 28 25.26 -6.15 -10.25
C ALA A 28 26.64 -5.96 -9.63
N LYS A 29 27.48 -5.09 -10.21
CA LYS A 29 28.76 -4.69 -9.60
C LYS A 29 28.62 -3.40 -8.79
N VAL A 30 28.76 -3.50 -7.48
CA VAL A 30 28.51 -2.39 -6.55
C VAL A 30 29.79 -1.92 -5.87
N THR A 31 30.03 -0.60 -5.88
CA THR A 31 31.00 0.07 -5.00
C THR A 31 30.24 0.92 -3.98
N LEU A 32 30.53 0.74 -2.69
CA LEU A 32 29.91 1.48 -1.58
C LEU A 32 30.93 2.43 -0.94
N LEU A 33 30.65 3.73 -0.96
CA LEU A 33 31.47 4.75 -0.31
C LEU A 33 30.97 5.03 1.10
N VAL A 34 31.87 4.93 2.08
CA VAL A 34 31.57 5.14 3.50
C VAL A 34 32.53 6.18 4.06
N ARG A 35 31.99 7.32 4.49
CA ARG A 35 32.79 8.33 5.20
C ARG A 35 33.16 7.85 6.60
N ASP A 36 32.14 7.58 7.42
CA ASP A 36 32.28 7.10 8.78
C ASP A 36 30.98 6.40 9.22
N ILE A 37 31.05 5.10 9.48
CA ILE A 37 29.90 4.30 9.91
C ILE A 37 29.48 4.62 11.35
N ALA A 38 30.37 5.14 12.19
CA ALA A 38 30.07 5.49 13.58
C ALA A 38 29.11 6.69 13.66
N GLN A 39 29.12 7.56 12.66
CA GLN A 39 28.19 8.68 12.55
C GLN A 39 26.80 8.27 12.04
N ALA A 40 26.64 7.08 11.46
CA ALA A 40 25.37 6.68 10.85
C ALA A 40 24.23 6.59 11.88
N ALA A 41 23.05 7.10 11.51
CA ALA A 41 21.83 6.97 12.31
C ALA A 41 21.51 5.51 12.68
N SER A 42 21.90 4.56 11.82
CA SER A 42 21.74 3.12 12.00
C SER A 42 22.42 2.60 13.28
N ARG A 43 23.56 3.17 13.68
CA ARG A 43 24.26 2.81 14.92
C ARG A 43 23.53 3.33 16.15
N ALA A 44 22.93 4.52 16.04
CA ALA A 44 22.26 5.20 17.14
C ALA A 44 20.83 4.71 17.40
N ALA A 45 20.18 4.12 16.39
CA ALA A 45 18.81 3.63 16.48
C ALA A 45 18.57 2.59 17.59
N ALA A 46 17.31 2.36 17.93
CA ALA A 46 16.90 1.33 18.89
C ALA A 46 16.59 -0.02 18.23
N GLY A 47 16.40 -0.06 16.91
CA GLY A 47 16.10 -1.29 16.17
C GLY A 47 14.66 -1.80 16.33
N MET A 48 13.70 -0.94 16.66
CA MET A 48 12.28 -1.32 16.69
C MET A 48 11.70 -1.49 15.28
N LEU A 49 10.81 -2.47 15.14
CA LEU A 49 10.03 -2.79 13.94
C LEU A 49 8.55 -2.54 14.28
N ALA A 50 8.19 -1.26 14.40
CA ALA A 50 7.05 -0.83 15.22
C ALA A 50 6.01 0.04 14.48
N PRO A 51 5.53 -0.34 13.29
CA PRO A 51 4.61 0.51 12.53
C PRO A 51 3.32 0.85 13.30
N HIS A 52 2.80 -0.10 14.09
CA HIS A 52 1.54 0.10 14.80
C HIS A 52 1.76 0.81 16.13
N ALA A 53 2.76 0.40 16.90
CA ALA A 53 3.06 1.03 18.18
C ALA A 53 3.51 2.50 18.02
N GLU A 54 4.17 2.86 16.91
CA GLU A 54 4.49 4.27 16.61
C GLU A 54 3.28 5.09 16.15
N GLY A 55 2.09 4.48 15.99
CA GLY A 55 0.87 5.16 15.61
C GLY A 55 0.90 5.69 14.17
N ILE A 56 1.59 5.00 13.25
CA ILE A 56 1.63 5.41 11.85
C ILE A 56 0.20 5.33 11.27
N PRO A 57 -0.34 6.43 10.72
CA PRO A 57 -1.71 6.45 10.24
C PRO A 57 -1.87 5.56 8.99
N PRO A 58 -3.09 5.03 8.73
CA PRO A 58 -3.38 4.30 7.51
C PRO A 58 -3.02 5.10 6.25
N GLY A 59 -2.38 4.43 5.28
CA GLY A 59 -1.95 5.02 4.01
C GLY A 59 -0.64 4.40 3.50
N PRO A 60 -0.09 4.91 2.38
CA PRO A 60 1.04 4.29 1.68
C PRO A 60 2.28 4.08 2.55
N PHE A 61 2.50 4.93 3.55
CA PHE A 61 3.64 4.78 4.46
C PHE A 61 3.45 3.63 5.45
N LEU A 62 2.24 3.46 6.02
CA LEU A 62 1.94 2.30 6.87
C LEU A 62 2.04 1.01 6.05
N ASP A 63 1.55 1.03 4.80
CA ASP A 63 1.62 -0.13 3.91
C ASP A 63 3.07 -0.52 3.58
N LEU A 64 3.92 0.47 3.25
CA LEU A 64 5.35 0.26 3.07
C LEU A 64 6.01 -0.31 4.33
N CYS A 65 5.68 0.23 5.50
CA CYS A 65 6.20 -0.26 6.77
C CYS A 65 5.75 -1.70 7.09
N ARG A 66 4.48 -2.04 6.85
CA ARG A 66 3.93 -3.40 7.05
C ARG A 66 4.55 -4.39 6.08
N GLN A 67 4.69 -4.02 4.81
CA GLN A 67 5.40 -4.81 3.81
C GLN A 67 6.84 -5.06 4.25
N SER A 68 7.55 -4.02 4.70
CA SER A 68 8.92 -4.17 5.17
C SER A 68 9.04 -5.07 6.39
N ARG A 69 8.15 -4.92 7.38
CA ARG A 69 8.09 -5.79 8.57
C ARG A 69 7.86 -7.25 8.18
N TRP A 70 6.99 -7.51 7.21
CA TRP A 70 6.73 -8.87 6.71
C TRP A 70 7.97 -9.53 6.10
N LEU A 71 8.87 -8.76 5.48
CA LEU A 71 10.10 -9.28 4.89
C LEU A 71 11.17 -9.68 5.93
N TYR A 72 11.10 -9.17 7.16
CA TYR A 72 12.18 -9.32 8.14
C TYR A 72 12.59 -10.77 8.43
N PRO A 73 11.69 -11.71 8.75
CA PRO A 73 12.08 -13.06 9.13
C PRO A 73 12.92 -13.78 8.07
N GLU A 74 12.58 -13.61 6.80
CA GLU A 74 13.31 -14.22 5.68
C GLU A 74 14.56 -13.41 5.34
N TRP A 75 14.47 -12.08 5.34
CA TRP A 75 15.57 -11.19 5.03
C TRP A 75 16.73 -11.34 6.01
N THR A 76 16.46 -11.38 7.32
CA THR A 76 17.50 -11.57 8.32
C THR A 76 18.08 -12.97 8.27
N ARG A 77 17.26 -14.01 8.02
CA ARG A 77 17.75 -15.38 7.83
C ARG A 77 18.74 -15.47 6.68
N LYS A 78 18.43 -14.88 5.52
CA LYS A 78 19.36 -14.85 4.37
C LYS A 78 20.69 -14.19 4.71
N ILE A 79 20.67 -13.07 5.44
CA ILE A 79 21.89 -12.38 5.89
C ILE A 79 22.68 -13.23 6.89
N GLU A 80 21.98 -13.86 7.84
CA GLU A 80 22.57 -14.78 8.81
C GLU A 80 23.20 -15.99 8.12
N ASP A 81 22.54 -16.60 7.14
CA ASP A 81 23.05 -17.73 6.37
C ASP A 81 24.32 -17.36 5.58
N LEU A 82 24.38 -16.14 5.05
CA LEU A 82 25.54 -15.63 4.30
C LEU A 82 26.76 -15.32 5.19
N THR A 83 26.57 -15.10 6.49
CA THR A 83 27.61 -14.49 7.35
C THR A 83 27.90 -15.26 8.62
N GLY A 84 26.98 -16.09 9.10
CA GLY A 84 27.00 -16.68 10.44
C GLY A 84 26.74 -15.70 11.58
N ILE A 85 26.43 -14.43 11.29
CA ILE A 85 26.26 -13.37 12.31
C ILE A 85 24.77 -13.17 12.58
N ASN A 86 24.35 -13.40 13.82
CA ASN A 86 22.96 -13.18 14.25
C ASN A 86 22.56 -11.70 14.12
N SER A 87 21.40 -11.43 13.52
CA SER A 87 20.85 -10.08 13.34
C SER A 87 20.19 -9.49 14.58
N GLY A 88 19.96 -10.32 15.60
CA GLY A 88 19.16 -9.99 16.78
C GLY A 88 17.67 -9.85 16.50
N TYR A 89 17.15 -10.37 15.37
CA TYR A 89 15.71 -10.35 15.08
C TYR A 89 14.91 -11.07 16.17
N TYR A 90 13.92 -10.36 16.71
CA TYR A 90 13.09 -10.84 17.79
C TYR A 90 11.64 -10.32 17.63
N PRO A 91 10.70 -11.18 17.18
CA PRO A 91 9.27 -10.85 17.09
C PRO A 91 8.64 -10.91 18.49
N CYS A 92 9.04 -10.01 19.37
CA CYS A 92 8.65 -10.02 20.78
C CYS A 92 7.35 -9.28 21.08
N GLY A 93 6.72 -8.67 20.08
CA GLY A 93 5.65 -7.71 20.26
C GLY A 93 6.09 -6.44 20.98
N ILE A 94 5.16 -5.48 21.06
CA ILE A 94 5.32 -4.23 21.77
C ILE A 94 4.13 -4.00 22.69
N LEU A 95 4.42 -3.75 23.97
CA LEU A 95 3.42 -3.27 24.92
C LEU A 95 3.54 -1.76 25.05
N ALA A 96 2.45 -1.03 24.89
CA ALA A 96 2.39 0.42 24.98
C ALA A 96 1.51 0.87 26.16
N PRO A 97 2.07 0.94 27.39
CA PRO A 97 1.36 1.45 28.56
C PRO A 97 0.94 2.91 28.40
N VAL A 98 -0.20 3.28 28.96
CA VAL A 98 -0.70 4.66 28.97
C VAL A 98 -1.02 5.12 30.40
N TYR A 99 -0.94 6.43 30.64
CA TYR A 99 -1.28 7.05 31.93
C TYR A 99 -2.72 7.56 31.98
N GLU A 100 -3.35 7.75 30.82
CA GLU A 100 -4.71 8.24 30.67
C GLU A 100 -5.36 7.63 29.41
N LEU A 101 -6.69 7.56 29.41
CA LEU A 101 -7.52 7.08 28.30
C LEU A 101 -8.31 8.26 27.73
N ASP A 102 -7.92 8.75 26.55
CA ASP A 102 -8.57 9.90 25.91
C ASP A 102 -9.98 9.58 25.39
N GLN A 103 -10.25 8.31 25.08
CA GLN A 103 -11.55 7.83 24.59
C GLN A 103 -11.87 6.45 25.17
N PRO A 104 -13.16 6.14 25.38
CA PRO A 104 -13.57 4.79 25.75
C PRO A 104 -13.14 3.79 24.65
N VAL A 105 -12.55 2.68 25.06
CA VAL A 105 -12.15 1.59 24.16
C VAL A 105 -13.41 0.94 23.62
N THR A 106 -13.70 1.15 22.33
CA THR A 106 -14.98 0.73 21.74
C THR A 106 -14.91 -0.58 20.98
N THR A 107 -13.74 -1.06 20.56
CA THR A 107 -13.53 -2.39 19.95
C THR A 107 -12.05 -2.77 19.92
N GLU A 108 -11.75 -4.08 20.02
CA GLU A 108 -10.45 -4.63 19.62
C GLU A 108 -10.28 -4.48 18.09
N GLU A 109 -9.16 -3.91 17.65
CA GLU A 109 -8.79 -3.86 16.23
C GLU A 109 -7.88 -5.05 15.92
N VAL A 110 -7.91 -5.56 14.69
CA VAL A 110 -7.19 -6.79 14.27
C VAL A 110 -5.69 -6.81 14.64
N ASN A 111 -5.06 -5.64 14.79
CA ASN A 111 -3.61 -5.53 15.01
C ASN A 111 -3.21 -4.90 16.36
N LYS A 112 -4.17 -4.62 17.27
CA LYS A 112 -3.87 -4.13 18.63
C LYS A 112 -4.92 -4.56 19.63
N ILE A 113 -4.48 -5.02 20.79
CA ILE A 113 -5.34 -5.51 21.86
C ILE A 113 -5.23 -4.56 23.04
N TRP A 114 -6.37 -4.14 23.60
CA TRP A 114 -6.37 -3.32 24.82
C TRP A 114 -6.22 -4.22 26.05
N LEU A 115 -5.31 -3.87 26.95
CA LEU A 115 -5.17 -4.47 28.27
C LEU A 115 -5.54 -3.42 29.31
N ASP A 116 -6.54 -3.71 30.14
CA ASP A 116 -6.86 -2.86 31.29
C ASP A 116 -5.73 -2.86 32.33
N SER A 117 -5.84 -2.03 33.37
CA SER A 117 -4.81 -1.89 34.41
C SER A 117 -4.43 -3.25 35.04
N ASN A 118 -5.39 -4.09 35.39
CA ASN A 118 -5.09 -5.39 36.00
C ASN A 118 -4.38 -6.31 35.00
N ALA A 119 -4.90 -6.39 33.78
CA ALA A 119 -4.35 -7.21 32.72
C ALA A 119 -2.93 -6.78 32.33
N VAL A 120 -2.67 -5.47 32.20
CA VAL A 120 -1.35 -4.96 31.79
C VAL A 120 -0.29 -5.19 32.86
N HIS A 121 -0.62 -5.03 34.15
CA HIS A 121 0.30 -5.30 35.25
C HIS A 121 0.54 -6.79 35.49
N LEU A 122 -0.46 -7.65 35.22
CA LEU A 122 -0.26 -9.09 35.19
C LEU A 122 0.62 -9.52 34.01
N TYR A 123 0.36 -8.94 32.84
CA TYR A 123 1.09 -9.25 31.61
C TYR A 123 2.54 -8.78 31.65
N GLN A 124 2.78 -7.60 32.23
CA GLN A 124 4.10 -7.03 32.48
C GLN A 124 4.20 -6.51 33.92
N PRO A 125 4.70 -7.34 34.85
CA PRO A 125 5.02 -6.89 36.21
C PRO A 125 6.09 -5.80 36.20
N GLY A 126 6.04 -4.92 37.21
CA GLY A 126 7.05 -3.86 37.41
C GLY A 126 6.79 -2.55 36.66
N LEU A 127 5.68 -2.43 35.92
CA LEU A 127 5.24 -1.14 35.36
C LEU A 127 4.93 -0.13 36.48
N GLY A 128 5.10 1.17 36.16
CA GLY A 128 4.78 2.26 37.06
C GLY A 128 3.31 2.26 37.50
N LYS A 129 3.05 2.65 38.76
CA LYS A 129 1.71 2.68 39.36
C LYS A 129 0.70 3.62 38.67
N ASP A 130 1.21 4.57 37.89
CA ASP A 130 0.39 5.53 37.14
C ASP A 130 -0.18 4.92 35.85
N VAL A 131 0.21 3.70 35.49
CA VAL A 131 -0.26 3.01 34.29
C VAL A 131 -1.71 2.54 34.49
N VAL A 132 -2.62 3.07 33.68
CA VAL A 132 -4.06 2.75 33.76
C VAL A 132 -4.49 1.65 32.77
N GLY A 133 -3.58 1.23 31.90
CA GLY A 133 -3.79 0.20 30.88
C GLY A 133 -2.71 0.27 29.81
N GLY A 134 -2.86 -0.48 28.72
CA GLY A 134 -1.94 -0.39 27.59
C GLY A 134 -2.37 -1.17 26.36
N TRP A 135 -1.82 -0.77 25.22
CA TRP A 135 -2.05 -1.46 23.94
C TRP A 135 -0.98 -2.51 23.71
N TRP A 136 -1.40 -3.72 23.36
CA TRP A 136 -0.55 -4.82 22.97
C TRP A 136 -0.53 -4.97 21.45
N TYR A 137 0.66 -4.86 20.85
CA TYR A 137 0.92 -5.03 19.42
C TYR A 137 1.74 -6.30 19.22
N PRO A 138 1.10 -7.48 19.03
CA PRO A 138 1.80 -8.77 18.94
C PRO A 138 2.72 -8.87 17.72
N ASP A 139 2.38 -8.13 16.68
CA ASP A 139 2.96 -8.18 15.35
C ASP A 139 4.26 -7.37 15.23
N ASP A 140 4.41 -6.35 16.06
CA ASP A 140 5.58 -5.49 16.06
C ASP A 140 6.76 -6.21 16.75
N GLY A 141 7.99 -5.70 16.58
CA GLY A 141 9.15 -6.41 17.13
C GLY A 141 10.42 -5.59 17.11
N GLN A 142 11.55 -6.27 17.05
CA GLN A 142 12.86 -5.63 17.03
C GLN A 142 13.92 -6.44 16.29
N VAL A 143 15.02 -5.76 16.01
CA VAL A 143 16.34 -6.32 15.68
C VAL A 143 17.40 -5.66 16.57
N ASP A 144 18.55 -6.28 16.72
CA ASP A 144 19.74 -5.57 17.18
C ASP A 144 20.31 -4.78 15.99
N ASN A 145 20.04 -3.49 15.97
CA ASN A 145 20.44 -2.61 14.88
C ASN A 145 21.96 -2.58 14.66
N ARG A 146 22.78 -2.73 15.71
CA ARG A 146 24.24 -2.72 15.58
C ARG A 146 24.72 -4.05 15.01
N GLN A 147 24.21 -5.18 15.52
CA GLN A 147 24.54 -6.51 14.97
C GLN A 147 24.05 -6.68 13.52
N LEU A 148 22.84 -6.22 13.21
CA LEU A 148 22.30 -6.26 11.84
C LEU A 148 23.15 -5.46 10.85
N VAL A 149 23.65 -4.27 11.24
CA VAL A 149 24.57 -3.49 10.39
C VAL A 149 25.89 -4.22 10.19
N THR A 150 26.45 -4.82 11.24
CA THR A 150 27.66 -5.66 11.14
C THR A 150 27.44 -6.85 10.21
N ALA A 151 26.31 -7.56 10.35
CA ALA A 151 25.95 -8.68 9.49
C ALA A 151 25.77 -8.25 8.04
N LEU A 152 25.11 -7.11 7.78
CA LEU A 152 24.96 -6.57 6.43
C LEU A 152 26.30 -6.16 5.81
N GLN A 153 27.20 -5.56 6.59
CA GLN A 153 28.55 -5.25 6.12
C GLN A 153 29.31 -6.53 5.73
N GLN A 154 29.28 -7.56 6.60
CA GLN A 154 29.92 -8.84 6.30
C GLN A 154 29.27 -9.53 5.09
N ALA A 155 27.96 -9.44 4.94
CA ALA A 155 27.25 -10.00 3.78
C ALA A 155 27.68 -9.30 2.49
N ALA A 156 27.79 -7.97 2.51
CA ALA A 156 28.27 -7.19 1.37
C ALA A 156 29.71 -7.60 0.98
N GLU A 157 30.60 -7.74 1.96
CA GLU A 157 31.98 -8.21 1.74
C GLU A 157 32.03 -9.64 1.17
N ASN A 158 31.25 -10.57 1.75
CA ASN A 158 31.18 -11.97 1.30
C ASN A 158 30.64 -12.10 -0.13
N LEU A 159 29.73 -11.21 -0.54
CA LEU A 159 29.17 -11.17 -1.89
C LEU A 159 30.06 -10.42 -2.89
N GLY A 160 31.15 -9.79 -2.43
CA GLY A 160 32.11 -9.08 -3.28
C GLY A 160 31.75 -7.63 -3.60
N VAL A 161 30.94 -6.96 -2.77
CA VAL A 161 30.74 -5.50 -2.85
C VAL A 161 32.06 -4.80 -2.51
N GLU A 162 32.47 -3.84 -3.33
CA GLU A 162 33.67 -3.04 -3.06
C GLU A 162 33.35 -1.93 -2.05
N ILE A 163 33.63 -2.15 -0.77
CA ILE A 163 33.43 -1.15 0.28
C ILE A 163 34.68 -0.28 0.45
N ARG A 164 34.54 1.04 0.22
CA ARG A 164 35.62 2.02 0.43
C ARG A 164 35.36 2.85 1.67
N GLN A 165 35.99 2.45 2.78
CA GLN A 165 35.94 3.13 4.07
C GLN A 165 36.78 4.40 4.08
N GLY A 166 36.40 5.41 4.88
CA GLY A 166 37.13 6.67 5.01
C GLY A 166 37.05 7.58 3.77
N VAL A 167 36.15 7.27 2.82
CA VAL A 167 35.99 8.08 1.60
C VAL A 167 34.84 9.05 1.80
N GLU A 168 35.18 10.34 1.88
CA GLU A 168 34.20 11.41 1.90
C GLU A 168 33.84 11.85 0.49
N VAL A 169 32.54 12.00 0.22
CA VAL A 169 32.04 12.64 -0.99
C VAL A 169 31.91 14.13 -0.71
N HIS A 170 32.54 14.97 -1.53
CA HIS A 170 32.49 16.43 -1.41
C HIS A 170 31.47 17.07 -2.34
N ALA A 171 31.29 16.53 -3.55
CA ALA A 171 30.36 17.08 -4.54
C ALA A 171 29.93 16.03 -5.59
N ILE A 172 28.74 16.24 -6.15
CA ILE A 172 28.18 15.45 -7.26
C ILE A 172 28.17 16.33 -8.52
N GLN A 173 28.97 15.99 -9.54
CA GLN A 173 29.04 16.78 -10.77
C GLN A 173 27.92 16.36 -11.73
N GLN A 174 27.02 17.29 -12.03
CA GLN A 174 25.91 17.08 -12.97
C GLN A 174 26.22 17.74 -14.32
N LYS A 175 25.91 17.05 -15.42
CA LYS A 175 26.00 17.56 -16.78
C LYS A 175 24.84 17.02 -17.60
N GLN A 176 24.07 17.90 -18.24
CA GLN A 176 22.97 17.54 -19.16
C GLN A 176 21.96 16.54 -18.55
N GLY A 177 21.52 16.78 -17.31
CA GLY A 177 20.53 15.92 -16.64
C GLY A 177 21.07 14.58 -16.15
N LYS A 178 22.39 14.37 -16.13
CA LYS A 178 23.03 13.16 -15.60
C LYS A 178 24.16 13.52 -14.63
N VAL A 179 24.42 12.64 -13.68
CA VAL A 179 25.65 12.67 -12.89
C VAL A 179 26.78 12.17 -13.77
N LYS A 180 27.80 13.01 -13.98
CA LYS A 180 29.02 12.66 -14.70
C LYS A 180 29.98 11.91 -13.78
N SER A 181 30.23 12.49 -12.61
CA SER A 181 31.21 11.98 -11.65
C SER A 181 30.90 12.47 -10.23
N ILE A 182 31.53 11.83 -9.24
CA ILE A 182 31.50 12.25 -7.84
C ILE A 182 32.92 12.59 -7.39
N TYR A 183 33.08 13.78 -6.82
CA TYR A 183 34.34 14.24 -6.24
C TYR A 183 34.46 13.74 -4.80
N THR A 184 35.55 13.04 -4.52
CA THR A 184 35.79 12.42 -3.22
C THR A 184 37.16 12.80 -2.66
N SER A 185 37.41 12.45 -1.39
CA SER A 185 38.72 12.60 -0.75
C SER A 185 39.85 11.82 -1.43
N ILE A 186 39.52 10.82 -2.26
CA ILE A 186 40.49 10.00 -3.00
C ILE A 186 40.52 10.30 -4.51
N GLY A 187 39.91 11.42 -4.92
CA GLY A 187 39.82 11.84 -6.32
C GLY A 187 38.41 11.70 -6.92
N GLU A 188 38.34 11.84 -8.23
CA GLU A 188 37.09 11.77 -9.00
C GLU A 188 36.75 10.31 -9.33
N LEU A 189 35.50 9.92 -9.05
CA LEU A 189 34.98 8.58 -9.34
C LEU A 189 33.82 8.66 -10.31
N GLU A 190 33.77 7.71 -11.25
CA GLU A 190 32.73 7.59 -12.26
C GLU A 190 32.02 6.23 -12.15
N ALA A 191 30.70 6.26 -12.32
CA ALA A 191 29.85 5.08 -12.42
C ALA A 191 28.70 5.31 -13.40
N LYS A 192 28.07 4.22 -13.86
CA LYS A 192 26.90 4.32 -14.72
C LYS A 192 25.69 4.81 -13.94
N ILE A 193 25.46 4.26 -12.75
CA ILE A 193 24.34 4.57 -11.85
C ILE A 193 24.87 4.98 -10.48
N TYR A 194 24.25 6.00 -9.89
CA TYR A 194 24.58 6.49 -8.56
C TYR A 194 23.38 6.35 -7.63
N ILE A 195 23.62 5.97 -6.37
CA ILE A 195 22.58 5.88 -5.34
C ILE A 195 22.99 6.73 -4.14
N LEU A 196 22.18 7.73 -3.79
CA LEU A 196 22.40 8.58 -2.63
C LEU A 196 21.64 8.04 -1.41
N ALA A 197 22.36 7.39 -0.51
CA ALA A 197 21.88 6.82 0.75
C ALA A 197 22.56 7.46 1.99
N ALA A 198 22.94 8.73 1.88
CA ALA A 198 23.76 9.44 2.86
C ALA A 198 23.00 9.96 4.11
N GLY A 199 21.80 9.43 4.39
CA GLY A 199 21.00 9.81 5.57
C GLY A 199 20.88 11.33 5.75
N SER A 200 21.16 11.82 6.96
CA SER A 200 21.01 13.23 7.33
C SER A 200 21.98 14.15 6.56
N TRP A 201 23.09 13.58 6.07
CA TRP A 201 24.12 14.31 5.32
C TRP A 201 23.80 14.44 3.83
N ALA A 202 22.73 13.81 3.34
CA ALA A 202 22.34 13.90 1.94
C ALA A 202 22.08 15.36 1.51
N SER A 203 21.59 16.21 2.42
CA SER A 203 21.36 17.64 2.16
C SER A 203 22.64 18.49 2.03
N GLN A 204 23.81 17.94 2.41
CA GLN A 204 25.10 18.59 2.18
C GLN A 204 25.62 18.35 0.74
N LEU A 205 25.09 17.32 0.05
CA LEU A 205 25.50 16.95 -1.30
C LEU A 205 24.54 17.44 -2.38
N LEU A 206 23.24 17.50 -2.05
CA LEU A 206 22.17 17.98 -2.93
C LEU A 206 21.18 18.81 -2.11
N PRO A 207 20.45 19.76 -2.71
CA PRO A 207 19.46 20.59 -2.02
C PRO A 207 18.17 19.81 -1.70
N LEU A 208 18.30 18.70 -0.97
CA LEU A 208 17.19 17.87 -0.53
C LEU A 208 16.60 18.44 0.77
N PRO A 209 15.27 18.37 0.98
CA PRO A 209 14.60 18.87 2.18
C PRO A 209 14.76 17.92 3.38
N ILE A 210 16.02 17.56 3.66
CA ILE A 210 16.43 16.66 4.74
C ILE A 210 17.18 17.48 5.78
N HIS A 211 16.78 17.34 7.04
CA HIS A 211 17.42 17.98 8.17
C HIS A 211 17.76 16.96 9.27
N PRO A 212 18.87 17.16 10.00
CA PRO A 212 19.21 16.32 11.14
C PRO A 212 18.23 16.55 12.30
N VAL A 213 17.70 15.47 12.86
CA VAL A 213 16.97 15.47 14.14
C VAL A 213 17.76 14.66 15.14
N LYS A 214 18.32 15.33 16.16
CA LYS A 214 19.18 14.67 17.17
C LYS A 214 18.31 13.83 18.11
N GLY A 215 18.75 12.61 18.38
CA GLY A 215 18.22 11.78 19.46
C GLY A 215 19.34 11.33 20.38
N GLN A 216 19.18 11.60 21.67
CA GLN A 216 19.99 11.06 22.75
C GLN A 216 19.39 9.74 23.22
N MET A 217 20.26 8.83 23.62
CA MET A 217 19.95 7.44 23.96
C MET A 217 20.80 7.01 25.16
N ALA A 218 20.31 6.03 25.90
CA ALA A 218 21.08 5.36 26.94
C ALA A 218 20.85 3.85 26.88
N ALA A 219 21.72 3.10 27.54
CA ALA A 219 21.53 1.69 27.81
C ALA A 219 21.89 1.40 29.26
N VAL A 220 21.14 0.48 29.85
CA VAL A 220 21.38 -0.06 31.19
C VAL A 220 21.48 -1.57 31.11
N LYS A 221 22.09 -2.19 32.11
CA LYS A 221 22.21 -3.64 32.24
C LYS A 221 21.05 -4.19 33.06
N MET A 222 20.26 -5.07 32.46
CA MET A 222 19.18 -5.79 33.16
C MET A 222 19.79 -6.80 34.14
N PRO A 223 19.36 -6.81 35.41
CA PRO A 223 19.71 -7.87 36.35
C PRO A 223 19.18 -9.23 35.87
N PRO A 224 19.91 -10.34 36.11
CA PRO A 224 19.48 -11.68 35.66
C PRO A 224 18.10 -12.11 36.18
N ASN A 225 17.67 -11.60 37.33
CA ASN A 225 16.38 -11.90 37.97
C ASN A 225 15.25 -10.93 37.59
N GLN A 226 15.52 -9.89 36.79
CA GLN A 226 14.54 -8.89 36.37
C GLN A 226 14.73 -8.54 34.90
N THR A 227 14.20 -9.40 34.02
CA THR A 227 14.32 -9.24 32.57
C THR A 227 12.99 -8.79 31.95
N LEU A 228 13.07 -7.95 30.92
CA LEU A 228 11.94 -7.61 30.07
C LEU A 228 11.93 -8.53 28.84
N ALA A 229 10.81 -9.19 28.60
CA ALA A 229 10.65 -10.11 27.48
C ALA A 229 10.29 -9.40 26.16
N ARG A 230 9.80 -8.15 26.24
CA ARG A 230 9.22 -7.39 25.13
C ARG A 230 9.51 -5.91 25.26
N ILE A 231 9.29 -5.16 24.18
CA ILE A 231 9.47 -3.70 24.18
C ILE A 231 8.35 -3.05 25.00
N LEU A 232 8.72 -2.06 25.80
CA LEU A 232 7.78 -1.13 26.42
C LEU A 232 7.83 0.18 25.66
N PHE A 233 6.71 0.61 25.08
CA PHE A 233 6.58 1.86 24.32
C PHE A 233 5.66 2.82 25.09
N GLY A 234 6.24 3.58 26.01
CA GLY A 234 5.48 4.48 26.88
C GLY A 234 5.36 5.91 26.32
N PRO A 235 4.65 6.80 27.02
CA PRO A 235 4.50 8.19 26.61
C PRO A 235 5.87 8.89 26.54
N GLN A 236 6.29 9.21 25.32
CA GLN A 236 7.57 9.89 25.02
C GLN A 236 8.84 9.13 25.47
N THR A 237 8.78 7.81 25.61
CA THR A 237 9.94 6.95 25.87
C THR A 237 9.70 5.51 25.40
N TYR A 238 10.76 4.77 25.16
CA TYR A 238 10.70 3.34 24.88
C TYR A 238 11.88 2.60 25.53
N LEU A 239 11.62 1.37 25.94
CA LEU A 239 12.55 0.45 26.57
C LEU A 239 12.63 -0.81 25.71
N VAL A 240 13.78 -1.06 25.09
CA VAL A 240 13.97 -2.15 24.11
C VAL A 240 14.96 -3.18 24.67
N PRO A 241 14.48 -4.33 25.18
CA PRO A 241 15.34 -5.34 25.79
C PRO A 241 16.05 -6.17 24.73
N ARG A 242 17.35 -6.39 24.95
CA ARG A 242 18.19 -7.32 24.18
C ARG A 242 18.37 -8.63 24.94
N ARG A 243 18.53 -9.73 24.20
CA ARG A 243 18.71 -11.08 24.76
C ARG A 243 20.01 -11.25 25.54
N ASN A 244 20.99 -10.38 25.34
CA ASN A 244 22.26 -10.38 26.08
C ASN A 244 22.17 -9.64 27.43
N GLY A 245 20.97 -9.25 27.89
CA GLY A 245 20.78 -8.55 29.16
C GLY A 245 20.88 -7.04 29.07
N ARG A 246 21.09 -6.45 27.89
CA ARG A 246 21.11 -5.00 27.72
C ARG A 246 19.70 -4.45 27.50
N LEU A 247 19.36 -3.32 28.13
CA LEU A 247 18.11 -2.59 27.88
C LEU A 247 18.42 -1.23 27.27
N ILE A 248 17.90 -0.97 26.07
CA ILE A 248 18.03 0.33 25.39
C ILE A 248 16.91 1.27 25.84
N ILE A 249 17.28 2.49 26.21
CA ILE A 249 16.38 3.58 26.60
C ILE A 249 16.45 4.65 25.51
N GLY A 250 15.31 5.02 24.95
CA GLY A 250 15.23 6.13 24.02
C GLY A 250 13.89 6.85 24.07
N ALA A 251 13.73 7.98 23.38
CA ALA A 251 14.81 8.87 22.96
C ALA A 251 14.36 10.32 23.09
N THR A 252 15.32 11.25 23.13
CA THR A 252 15.02 12.65 22.84
C THR A 252 14.78 12.84 21.33
N SER A 253 14.13 13.95 20.99
CA SER A 253 13.92 14.41 19.62
C SER A 253 14.12 15.91 19.57
N GLU A 254 15.27 16.33 19.04
CA GLU A 254 15.76 17.70 19.14
C GLU A 254 16.09 18.27 17.76
N LYS A 255 15.45 19.40 17.40
CA LYS A 255 15.73 20.15 16.16
C LYS A 255 16.87 21.16 16.39
N VAL A 256 18.08 20.64 16.61
CA VAL A 256 19.27 21.42 17.01
C VAL A 256 20.33 21.54 15.90
N ALA A 257 19.89 21.51 14.63
CA ALA A 257 20.77 21.45 13.47
C ALA A 257 21.84 20.34 13.64
N TRP A 258 23.13 20.68 13.59
CA TRP A 258 24.25 19.74 13.67
C TRP A 258 24.94 19.70 15.05
N GLN A 259 24.28 20.16 16.12
CA GLN A 259 24.86 20.10 17.45
C GLN A 259 25.06 18.65 17.90
N THR A 260 26.30 18.29 18.23
CA THR A 260 26.70 16.94 18.62
C THR A 260 26.67 16.76 20.14
N GLY A 261 26.62 15.50 20.59
CA GLY A 261 26.82 15.16 22.00
C GLY A 261 25.52 14.98 22.80
N ASN A 262 25.65 14.27 23.92
CA ASN A 262 24.61 14.18 24.93
C ASN A 262 24.62 15.42 25.83
N THR A 263 23.45 15.85 26.24
CA THR A 263 23.26 16.93 27.23
C THR A 263 22.80 16.35 28.58
N PRO A 264 23.21 16.95 29.71
CA PRO A 264 22.70 16.55 31.03
C PRO A 264 21.18 16.57 31.11
N GLN A 265 20.54 17.64 30.60
CA GLN A 265 19.08 17.75 30.58
C GLN A 265 18.40 16.64 29.78
N GLY A 266 18.93 16.31 28.60
CA GLY A 266 18.36 15.24 27.78
C GLY A 266 18.52 13.86 28.41
N LEU A 267 19.66 13.59 29.07
CA LEU A 267 19.88 12.34 29.80
C LEU A 267 18.98 12.23 31.04
N GLN A 268 18.88 13.31 31.82
CA GLN A 268 17.96 13.38 32.95
C GLN A 268 16.52 13.08 32.51
N THR A 269 16.06 13.73 31.44
CA THR A 269 14.71 13.52 30.87
C THR A 269 14.50 12.06 30.45
N LEU A 270 15.51 11.42 29.85
CA LEU A 270 15.43 10.01 29.45
C LEU A 270 15.25 9.08 30.65
N PHE A 271 16.09 9.24 31.68
CA PHE A 271 16.04 8.40 32.87
C PHE A 271 14.78 8.65 33.70
N GLU A 272 14.30 9.89 33.82
CA GLU A 272 13.04 10.21 34.51
C GLU A 272 11.84 9.52 33.84
N ARG A 273 11.76 9.57 32.51
CA ARG A 273 10.66 8.91 31.78
C ARG A 273 10.76 7.38 31.84
N ALA A 274 11.98 6.84 31.71
CA ALA A 274 12.23 5.42 31.79
C ALA A 274 11.88 4.83 33.17
N THR A 275 12.32 5.49 34.24
CA THR A 275 12.02 5.07 35.62
C THR A 275 10.56 5.29 35.99
N ARG A 276 9.88 6.31 35.44
CA ARG A 276 8.42 6.45 35.60
C ARG A 276 7.68 5.28 34.96
N LEU A 277 8.07 4.88 33.74
CA LEU A 277 7.44 3.77 33.02
C LEU A 277 7.72 2.42 33.69
N TYR A 278 8.96 2.19 34.10
CA TYR A 278 9.42 0.94 34.70
C TYR A 278 10.35 1.22 35.90
N PRO A 279 9.78 1.45 37.10
CA PRO A 279 10.53 1.83 38.30
C PRO A 279 11.73 0.97 38.69
N PRO A 280 11.73 -0.37 38.50
CA PRO A 280 12.89 -1.18 38.85
C PRO A 280 14.19 -0.76 38.15
N LEU A 281 14.09 -0.07 36.99
CA LEU A 281 15.22 0.46 36.23
C LEU A 281 16.09 1.44 37.03
N ALA A 282 15.54 2.11 38.04
CA ALA A 282 16.25 3.15 38.79
C ALA A 282 17.54 2.66 39.47
N ASP A 283 17.60 1.36 39.80
CA ASP A 283 18.73 0.73 40.48
C ASP A 283 19.66 -0.04 39.52
N TRP A 284 19.44 0.05 38.21
CA TRP A 284 20.20 -0.69 37.21
C TRP A 284 21.46 0.06 36.76
N GLU A 285 22.53 -0.68 36.48
CA GLU A 285 23.82 -0.13 36.05
C GLU A 285 23.69 0.53 34.67
N ILE A 286 24.12 1.79 34.53
CA ILE A 286 24.22 2.48 33.24
C ILE A 286 25.43 1.92 32.47
N GLU A 287 25.18 1.41 31.27
CA GLU A 287 26.20 0.77 30.43
C GLU A 287 26.77 1.74 29.38
N GLU A 288 25.91 2.49 28.69
CA GLU A 288 26.33 3.38 27.60
C GLU A 288 25.37 4.55 27.43
N MET A 289 25.89 5.71 27.02
CA MET A 289 25.10 6.85 26.59
C MET A 289 25.62 7.36 25.25
N TRP A 290 24.75 7.54 24.27
CA TRP A 290 25.13 7.95 22.92
C TRP A 290 24.04 8.80 22.27
N TRP A 291 24.33 9.32 21.09
CA TRP A 291 23.41 10.15 20.32
C TRP A 291 23.55 9.86 18.83
N GLY A 292 22.62 10.36 18.02
CA GLY A 292 22.72 10.34 16.56
C GLY A 292 21.71 11.24 15.86
N PHE A 293 21.92 11.49 14.57
CA PHE A 293 21.04 12.33 13.75
C PHE A 293 20.12 11.48 12.87
N ARG A 294 18.83 11.53 13.14
CA ARG A 294 17.79 10.97 12.25
C ARG A 294 17.62 11.87 11.02
N PRO A 295 17.48 11.29 9.81
CA PRO A 295 17.27 12.07 8.59
C PRO A 295 15.81 12.47 8.45
N GLY A 296 15.43 13.61 9.01
CA GLY A 296 14.04 14.09 9.00
C GLY A 296 13.70 14.87 7.72
N THR A 297 12.50 14.68 7.20
CA THR A 297 11.85 15.50 6.18
C THR A 297 10.69 16.28 6.82
N ALA A 298 10.13 17.26 6.11
CA ALA A 298 9.02 18.05 6.66
C ALA A 298 7.73 17.25 6.87
N ASP A 299 7.52 16.20 6.08
CA ASP A 299 6.39 15.27 6.17
C ASP A 299 6.73 13.96 6.90
N GLU A 300 7.96 13.85 7.42
CA GLU A 300 8.51 12.66 8.09
C GLU A 300 8.59 11.39 7.22
N LEU A 301 8.36 11.51 5.89
CA LEU A 301 8.44 10.41 4.93
C LEU A 301 9.82 10.33 4.24
N PRO A 302 10.29 9.14 3.84
CA PRO A 302 11.54 8.98 3.11
C PRO A 302 11.47 9.60 1.70
N ILE A 303 12.64 9.87 1.13
CA ILE A 303 12.81 10.24 -0.28
C ILE A 303 13.41 9.02 -1.00
N LEU A 304 12.59 8.37 -1.81
CA LEU A 304 12.90 7.14 -2.55
C LEU A 304 12.65 7.35 -4.06
N GLY A 305 13.48 6.74 -4.90
CA GLY A 305 13.28 6.69 -6.35
C GLY A 305 14.21 7.62 -7.14
N ARG A 306 13.90 7.85 -8.42
CA ARG A 306 14.74 8.66 -9.31
C ARG A 306 14.82 10.12 -8.84
N SER A 307 16.00 10.71 -8.98
CA SER A 307 16.21 12.16 -8.83
C SER A 307 15.87 12.91 -10.13
N SER A 308 16.13 14.22 -10.16
CA SER A 308 16.12 15.00 -11.42
C SER A 308 17.23 14.61 -12.40
N CYS A 309 18.21 13.80 -11.98
CA CYS A 309 19.20 13.21 -12.87
C CYS A 309 18.86 11.75 -13.18
N ASP A 310 18.88 11.39 -14.46
CA ASP A 310 18.41 10.08 -14.95
C ASP A 310 19.13 8.89 -14.30
N ASN A 311 20.42 9.06 -14.01
CA ASN A 311 21.27 8.02 -13.46
C ASN A 311 21.58 8.19 -11.97
N LEU A 312 20.76 8.97 -11.25
CA LEU A 312 20.88 9.14 -9.80
C LEU A 312 19.57 8.77 -9.11
N ILE A 313 19.67 7.81 -8.21
CA ILE A 313 18.58 7.33 -7.35
C ILE A 313 18.76 7.88 -5.93
N LEU A 314 17.66 8.26 -5.30
CA LEU A 314 17.61 8.71 -3.91
C LEU A 314 17.05 7.59 -3.04
N ALA A 315 17.69 7.34 -1.89
CA ALA A 315 17.22 6.41 -0.88
C ALA A 315 17.62 6.92 0.52
N THR A 316 16.97 7.98 0.99
CA THR A 316 17.32 8.68 2.23
C THR A 316 16.08 9.27 2.91
N GLY A 317 16.22 9.92 4.07
CA GLY A 317 15.10 10.61 4.72
C GLY A 317 14.19 9.72 5.57
N HIS A 318 14.58 8.48 5.90
CA HIS A 318 13.74 7.53 6.64
C HIS A 318 13.44 7.89 8.11
N TYR A 319 13.81 9.08 8.58
CA TYR A 319 13.59 9.60 9.93
C TYR A 319 13.77 8.54 11.04
N ARG A 320 12.66 8.06 11.63
CA ARG A 320 12.63 7.07 12.73
C ARG A 320 12.57 5.62 12.25
N ASN A 321 12.21 5.40 11.00
CA ASN A 321 11.84 4.09 10.45
C ASN A 321 12.91 3.49 9.52
N GLY A 322 14.13 4.03 9.49
CA GLY A 322 15.20 3.54 8.61
C GLY A 322 15.65 2.11 8.88
N ILE A 323 15.56 1.62 10.13
CA ILE A 323 15.77 0.19 10.40
C ILE A 323 14.61 -0.58 9.77
N LEU A 324 13.37 -0.37 10.24
CA LEU A 324 12.16 -1.01 9.74
C LEU A 324 12.05 -1.03 8.20
N LEU A 325 12.42 0.04 7.51
CA LEU A 325 12.25 0.16 6.06
C LEU A 325 13.43 -0.38 5.23
N ALA A 326 14.52 -0.85 5.85
CA ALA A 326 15.69 -1.33 5.15
C ALA A 326 15.41 -2.44 4.11
N PRO A 327 14.71 -3.55 4.43
CA PRO A 327 14.50 -4.62 3.45
C PRO A 327 13.64 -4.19 2.26
N VAL A 328 12.51 -3.50 2.50
CA VAL A 328 11.65 -3.06 1.39
C VAL A 328 12.32 -1.99 0.54
N THR A 329 13.08 -1.07 1.16
CA THR A 329 13.83 -0.04 0.43
C THR A 329 14.86 -0.71 -0.48
N ALA A 330 15.61 -1.69 0.03
CA ALA A 330 16.59 -2.42 -0.76
C ALA A 330 15.96 -3.10 -1.97
N SER A 331 14.89 -3.88 -1.76
CA SER A 331 14.20 -4.59 -2.84
C SER A 331 13.65 -3.64 -3.90
N LEU A 332 12.97 -2.55 -3.51
CA LEU A 332 12.35 -1.61 -4.44
C LEU A 332 13.38 -0.82 -5.24
N ILE A 333 14.47 -0.39 -4.60
CA ILE A 333 15.55 0.34 -5.28
C ILE A 333 16.33 -0.60 -6.21
N ALA A 334 16.58 -1.84 -5.80
CA ALA A 334 17.23 -2.83 -6.66
C ALA A 334 16.38 -3.18 -7.89
N ASP A 335 15.06 -3.34 -7.73
CA ASP A 335 14.12 -3.51 -8.85
C ASP A 335 14.13 -2.33 -9.82
N LEU A 336 14.13 -1.10 -9.29
CA LEU A 336 14.19 0.12 -10.08
C LEU A 336 15.50 0.22 -10.87
N VAL A 337 16.63 -0.18 -10.27
CA VAL A 337 17.96 -0.06 -10.89
C VAL A 337 18.23 -1.15 -11.93
N ILE A 338 17.84 -2.39 -11.65
CA ILE A 338 18.17 -3.55 -12.50
C ILE A 338 17.12 -3.78 -13.58
N ASN A 339 15.84 -3.68 -13.24
CA ASN A 339 14.74 -4.07 -14.12
C ASN A 339 14.00 -2.88 -14.75
N ASP A 340 14.43 -1.66 -14.42
CA ASP A 340 13.69 -0.42 -14.68
C ASP A 340 12.21 -0.48 -14.23
N LYS A 341 11.95 -1.27 -13.18
CA LYS A 341 10.60 -1.53 -12.69
C LYS A 341 10.24 -0.50 -11.62
N VAL A 342 9.43 0.49 -11.98
CA VAL A 342 8.90 1.47 -11.03
C VAL A 342 7.70 0.87 -10.29
N ASN A 343 7.91 0.48 -9.03
CA ASN A 343 6.79 0.11 -8.17
C ASN A 343 5.93 1.37 -7.89
N PRO A 344 4.59 1.32 -8.08
CA PRO A 344 3.70 2.46 -7.83
C PRO A 344 3.87 3.09 -6.44
N ILE A 345 4.20 2.29 -5.42
CA ILE A 345 4.38 2.79 -4.05
C ILE A 345 5.49 3.85 -3.94
N LEU A 346 6.49 3.80 -4.83
CA LEU A 346 7.60 4.77 -4.84
C LEU A 346 7.16 6.18 -5.23
N THR A 347 6.03 6.36 -5.94
CA THR A 347 5.56 7.70 -6.33
C THR A 347 5.20 8.56 -5.12
N HIS A 348 4.67 7.94 -4.06
CA HIS A 348 4.38 8.60 -2.78
C HIS A 348 5.63 9.10 -2.05
N PHE A 349 6.79 8.54 -2.37
CA PHE A 349 8.07 8.85 -1.74
C PHE A 349 9.05 9.56 -2.68
N SER A 350 8.62 9.96 -3.88
CA SER A 350 9.46 10.74 -4.80
C SER A 350 9.87 12.07 -4.17
N GLY A 351 11.10 12.52 -4.45
CA GLY A 351 11.58 13.85 -4.03
C GLY A 351 10.80 15.00 -4.68
N ASP A 352 10.13 14.74 -5.81
CA ASP A 352 9.34 15.74 -6.53
C ASP A 352 8.16 16.27 -5.71
N ARG A 353 7.68 15.52 -4.71
CA ARG A 353 6.61 15.97 -3.81
C ARG A 353 6.97 17.25 -3.04
N PHE A 354 8.26 17.59 -2.94
CA PHE A 354 8.74 18.81 -2.30
C PHE A 354 9.03 19.95 -3.28
N LYS A 355 8.98 19.71 -4.59
CA LYS A 355 9.11 20.78 -5.57
C LYS A 355 7.86 21.64 -5.48
N ARG A 356 8.02 22.91 -5.11
CA ARG A 356 6.98 23.92 -5.34
C ARG A 356 6.73 23.98 -6.86
N PRO A 357 5.49 24.14 -7.33
CA PRO A 357 5.29 24.60 -8.69
C PRO A 357 6.06 25.92 -8.84
N SER A 358 7.02 25.97 -9.77
CA SER A 358 7.76 27.20 -10.05
C SER A 358 6.75 28.31 -10.36
N PRO A 359 6.93 29.54 -9.84
CA PRO A 359 6.18 30.67 -10.33
C PRO A 359 6.48 30.80 -11.83
N LEU A 360 5.43 30.82 -12.65
CA LEU A 360 5.55 31.21 -14.06
C LEU A 360 6.30 32.55 -14.11
N THR A 361 7.54 32.53 -14.58
CA THR A 361 8.27 33.72 -14.97
C THR A 361 7.53 34.31 -16.16
N ILE A 362 6.74 35.35 -15.93
CA ILE A 362 6.12 36.15 -17.00
C ILE A 362 7.28 36.92 -17.67
N PRO A 363 7.57 36.71 -18.97
CA PRO A 363 8.51 37.56 -19.66
C PRO A 363 7.91 38.97 -19.76
N HIS A 364 8.64 39.97 -19.29
CA HIS A 364 8.36 41.36 -19.58
C HIS A 364 8.56 41.62 -21.08
N ASN A 365 7.43 41.60 -21.80
CA ASN A 365 7.10 42.25 -23.06
C ASN A 365 6.25 41.31 -23.89
N MET A 366 4.94 41.53 -23.88
CA MET A 366 4.14 41.33 -25.09
C MET A 366 2.85 42.12 -24.97
N SER A 367 2.66 43.03 -25.93
CA SER A 367 1.47 43.83 -26.15
C SER A 367 0.23 42.94 -26.19
N LEU A 368 -0.83 43.41 -25.53
CA LEU A 368 -2.17 42.82 -25.56
C LEU A 368 -2.64 42.67 -27.00
N THR A 369 -2.50 41.46 -27.53
CA THR A 369 -3.28 41.00 -28.67
C THR A 369 -4.28 40.03 -28.09
N ILE A 370 -5.56 40.38 -28.19
CA ILE A 370 -6.68 39.53 -27.81
C ILE A 370 -6.57 38.27 -28.68
N ILE A 371 -6.11 37.17 -28.09
CA ILE A 371 -6.26 35.85 -28.69
C ILE A 371 -7.59 35.33 -28.15
N GLU A 372 -8.56 35.20 -29.04
CA GLU A 372 -9.81 34.50 -28.78
C GLU A 372 -9.49 33.12 -28.20
N ASN A 373 -9.98 32.86 -26.98
CA ASN A 373 -9.93 31.56 -26.34
C ASN A 373 -10.55 30.52 -27.29
N GLN A 374 -9.73 29.70 -27.93
CA GLN A 374 -10.19 28.39 -28.35
C GLN A 374 -10.33 27.51 -27.10
N PRO A 375 -11.49 26.89 -26.86
CA PRO A 375 -11.72 26.10 -25.67
C PRO A 375 -10.77 24.90 -25.68
N GLN A 376 -9.94 24.80 -24.63
CA GLN A 376 -9.25 23.58 -24.27
C GLN A 376 -10.30 22.46 -24.23
N ALA A 377 -10.14 21.45 -25.07
CA ALA A 377 -11.10 20.36 -25.20
C ALA A 377 -11.36 19.74 -23.82
N LEU A 378 -12.61 19.82 -23.35
CA LEU A 378 -13.09 18.97 -22.27
C LEU A 378 -12.69 17.53 -22.62
N LEU A 379 -12.04 16.82 -21.69
CA LEU A 379 -11.92 15.37 -21.74
C LEU A 379 -13.34 14.80 -21.86
N SER A 380 -13.79 14.54 -23.08
CA SER A 380 -15.10 13.96 -23.31
C SER A 380 -15.02 12.48 -22.98
N LEU A 381 -16.04 11.95 -22.30
CA LEU A 381 -16.22 10.51 -22.07
C LEU A 381 -16.23 9.67 -23.37
N GLN A 382 -16.24 10.31 -24.55
CA GLN A 382 -16.26 9.63 -25.84
C GLN A 382 -15.06 8.70 -26.05
N ASN A 383 -13.94 8.93 -25.35
CA ASN A 383 -12.74 8.10 -25.48
C ASN A 383 -12.53 7.08 -24.32
N ASP A 384 -13.39 7.03 -23.30
CA ASP A 384 -13.27 6.12 -22.14
C ASP A 384 -14.33 5.00 -22.21
N SER A 385 -14.13 4.04 -23.11
CA SER A 385 -15.02 2.89 -23.31
C SER A 385 -14.61 1.65 -22.50
N LEU A 386 -15.57 0.78 -22.18
CA LEU A 386 -15.35 -0.51 -21.55
C LEU A 386 -15.16 -1.58 -22.62
N THR A 387 -14.05 -2.34 -22.58
CA THR A 387 -13.84 -3.46 -23.51
C THR A 387 -13.71 -4.76 -22.74
N ILE A 388 -14.54 -5.76 -23.07
CA ILE A 388 -14.49 -7.11 -22.49
C ILE A 388 -14.43 -8.12 -23.64
N ALA A 389 -13.45 -9.03 -23.60
CA ALA A 389 -13.24 -10.05 -24.64
C ALA A 389 -13.34 -9.51 -26.09
N GLY A 390 -12.73 -8.33 -26.34
CA GLY A 390 -12.71 -7.69 -27.66
C GLY A 390 -13.97 -6.93 -28.06
N LYS A 391 -15.04 -6.94 -27.24
CA LYS A 391 -16.26 -6.17 -27.49
C LYS A 391 -16.28 -4.89 -26.65
N THR A 392 -16.56 -3.76 -27.31
CA THR A 392 -16.58 -2.43 -26.68
C THR A 392 -18.01 -1.99 -26.32
N PHE A 393 -18.13 -1.37 -25.15
CA PHE A 393 -19.35 -0.84 -24.56
C PHE A 393 -19.11 0.60 -24.07
N HIS A 394 -20.14 1.43 -24.14
CA HIS A 394 -20.16 2.82 -23.68
C HIS A 394 -20.80 2.97 -22.29
N SER A 395 -21.60 1.99 -21.87
CA SER A 395 -22.13 1.91 -20.51
C SER A 395 -21.24 1.05 -19.62
N ARG A 396 -21.01 1.54 -18.40
CA ARG A 396 -20.30 0.83 -17.32
C ARG A 396 -21.25 0.18 -16.31
N LEU A 397 -22.56 0.27 -16.54
CA LEU A 397 -23.57 -0.40 -15.73
C LEU A 397 -24.11 -1.61 -16.50
N MET A 398 -24.09 -2.77 -15.84
CA MET A 398 -24.77 -3.99 -16.24
C MET A 398 -25.93 -4.24 -15.27
N THR A 399 -27.03 -4.81 -15.76
CA THR A 399 -28.17 -5.20 -14.92
C THR A 399 -28.64 -6.61 -15.26
N GLY A 400 -29.74 -7.06 -14.65
CA GLY A 400 -30.31 -8.38 -14.90
C GLY A 400 -31.81 -8.33 -15.16
N THR A 401 -32.39 -9.51 -15.32
CA THR A 401 -33.81 -9.72 -15.65
C THR A 401 -34.61 -10.27 -14.46
N GLY A 402 -33.95 -10.60 -13.34
CA GLY A 402 -34.58 -11.25 -12.20
C GLY A 402 -35.24 -10.27 -11.21
N LYS A 403 -36.32 -10.71 -10.55
CA LYS A 403 -37.00 -10.07 -9.40
C LYS A 403 -37.84 -8.82 -9.71
N TYR A 404 -38.05 -8.47 -10.98
CA TYR A 404 -39.00 -7.42 -11.35
C TYR A 404 -40.45 -7.87 -11.15
N ALA A 405 -41.34 -6.92 -10.86
CA ALA A 405 -42.76 -7.19 -10.69
C ALA A 405 -43.44 -7.64 -12.00
N ASN A 406 -43.02 -7.10 -13.15
CA ASN A 406 -43.51 -7.44 -14.48
C ASN A 406 -42.47 -7.05 -15.56
N LEU A 407 -42.69 -7.51 -16.80
CA LEU A 407 -41.78 -7.26 -17.93
C LEU A 407 -41.69 -5.78 -18.32
N THR A 408 -42.79 -5.03 -18.24
CA THR A 408 -42.80 -3.60 -18.59
C THR A 408 -41.86 -2.80 -17.69
N THR A 409 -41.93 -3.01 -16.37
CA THR A 409 -41.03 -2.35 -15.41
C THR A 409 -39.57 -2.75 -15.64
N MET A 410 -39.30 -4.01 -16.02
CA MET A 410 -37.94 -4.45 -16.40
C MET A 410 -37.45 -3.71 -17.65
N GLN A 411 -38.27 -3.59 -18.69
CA GLN A 411 -37.94 -2.87 -19.92
C GLN A 411 -37.65 -1.38 -19.66
N GLU A 412 -38.50 -0.74 -18.85
CA GLU A 412 -38.32 0.65 -18.43
C GLU A 412 -37.00 0.83 -17.67
N SER A 413 -36.66 -0.08 -16.75
CA SER A 413 -35.37 -0.06 -16.04
C SER A 413 -34.17 -0.26 -16.95
N ILE A 414 -34.23 -1.23 -17.88
CA ILE A 414 -33.15 -1.45 -18.86
C ILE A 414 -32.95 -0.18 -19.69
N SER A 415 -34.03 0.40 -20.21
CA SER A 415 -33.97 1.65 -20.99
C SER A 415 -33.42 2.81 -20.17
N ALA A 416 -33.88 2.99 -18.94
CA ALA A 416 -33.48 4.11 -18.08
C ALA A 416 -32.03 3.99 -17.57
N SER A 417 -31.51 2.76 -17.45
CA SER A 417 -30.11 2.52 -17.08
C SER A 417 -29.10 2.79 -18.19
N GLU A 418 -29.56 2.87 -19.45
CA GLU A 418 -28.70 2.88 -20.64
C GLU A 418 -27.66 1.73 -20.64
N CYS A 419 -27.93 0.63 -19.93
CA CYS A 419 -27.03 -0.52 -19.90
C CYS A 419 -26.99 -1.18 -21.28
N GLN A 420 -25.83 -1.74 -21.62
CA GLN A 420 -25.64 -2.46 -22.88
C GLN A 420 -25.39 -3.95 -22.67
N ILE A 421 -25.29 -4.39 -21.41
CA ILE A 421 -25.13 -5.79 -21.02
C ILE A 421 -26.22 -6.12 -20.00
N VAL A 422 -27.01 -7.16 -20.29
CA VAL A 422 -28.07 -7.65 -19.41
C VAL A 422 -27.87 -9.12 -19.12
N THR A 423 -27.85 -9.48 -17.84
CA THR A 423 -27.68 -10.88 -17.42
C THR A 423 -28.99 -11.66 -17.35
N VAL A 424 -28.96 -12.91 -17.82
CA VAL A 424 -30.12 -13.81 -17.93
C VAL A 424 -29.81 -15.17 -17.31
N ALA A 425 -30.69 -15.63 -16.42
CA ALA A 425 -30.56 -16.95 -15.80
C ALA A 425 -31.04 -18.05 -16.74
N VAL A 426 -30.10 -18.85 -17.24
CA VAL A 426 -30.36 -19.88 -18.28
C VAL A 426 -31.38 -20.92 -17.82
N ARG A 427 -31.31 -21.37 -16.56
CA ARG A 427 -32.23 -22.39 -15.99
C ARG A 427 -33.71 -21.96 -15.99
N ARG A 428 -33.99 -20.65 -15.90
CA ARG A 428 -35.37 -20.14 -15.80
C ARG A 428 -36.07 -20.06 -17.16
N VAL A 429 -35.31 -19.89 -18.23
CA VAL A 429 -35.82 -19.91 -19.61
C VAL A 429 -36.23 -21.34 -20.01
N GLN A 430 -35.50 -22.37 -19.56
CA GLN A 430 -35.83 -23.77 -19.87
C GLN A 430 -37.08 -24.31 -19.14
N THR A 431 -37.42 -23.74 -17.99
CA THR A 431 -38.47 -24.28 -17.10
C THR A 431 -39.82 -23.58 -17.25
N ASN A 432 -39.96 -22.62 -18.19
CA ASN A 432 -41.11 -21.71 -18.28
C ASN A 432 -41.53 -21.18 -16.89
N ALA A 433 -40.56 -20.81 -16.06
CA ALA A 433 -40.85 -20.32 -14.72
C ALA A 433 -41.64 -18.99 -14.80
N PRO A 434 -42.58 -18.72 -13.87
CA PRO A 434 -43.37 -17.49 -13.86
C PRO A 434 -42.47 -16.25 -13.96
N GLY A 435 -42.75 -15.39 -14.94
CA GLY A 435 -41.97 -14.17 -15.23
C GLY A 435 -40.86 -14.31 -16.30
N HIS A 436 -40.69 -15.47 -16.94
CA HIS A 436 -39.76 -15.67 -18.08
C HIS A 436 -40.46 -15.96 -19.41
N GLU A 437 -41.78 -16.18 -19.42
CA GLU A 437 -42.57 -16.20 -20.65
C GLU A 437 -42.47 -14.83 -21.32
N GLY A 438 -42.00 -14.77 -22.56
CA GLY A 438 -41.87 -13.51 -23.31
C GLY A 438 -40.53 -12.77 -23.16
N LEU A 439 -39.54 -13.31 -22.43
CA LEU A 439 -38.27 -12.59 -22.19
C LEU A 439 -37.46 -12.39 -23.48
N ALA A 440 -37.49 -13.36 -24.38
CA ALA A 440 -36.82 -13.28 -25.68
C ALA A 440 -37.38 -12.13 -26.52
N GLU A 441 -38.69 -11.91 -26.48
CA GLU A 441 -39.41 -10.85 -27.19
C GLU A 441 -39.38 -9.51 -26.45
N ALA A 442 -39.18 -9.51 -25.13
CA ALA A 442 -39.23 -8.31 -24.30
C ALA A 442 -37.98 -7.43 -24.41
N ILE A 443 -36.84 -7.96 -24.85
CA ILE A 443 -35.58 -7.21 -24.94
C ILE A 443 -35.13 -7.16 -26.41
N ASP A 444 -34.75 -5.96 -26.86
CA ASP A 444 -34.13 -5.77 -28.17
C ASP A 444 -32.67 -6.25 -28.13
N TRP A 445 -32.46 -7.55 -28.37
CA TRP A 445 -31.15 -8.20 -28.37
C TRP A 445 -30.20 -7.73 -29.49
N SER A 446 -30.69 -6.90 -30.43
CA SER A 446 -29.82 -6.20 -31.38
C SER A 446 -29.08 -5.02 -30.75
N LYS A 447 -29.63 -4.45 -29.66
CA LYS A 447 -29.04 -3.34 -28.91
C LYS A 447 -28.40 -3.76 -27.59
N ILE A 448 -28.91 -4.83 -26.99
CA ILE A 448 -28.46 -5.35 -25.69
C ILE A 448 -27.63 -6.61 -25.91
N TRP A 449 -26.41 -6.62 -25.36
CA TRP A 449 -25.57 -7.80 -25.31
C TRP A 449 -26.02 -8.71 -24.17
N MET A 450 -26.29 -9.97 -24.49
CA MET A 450 -26.74 -10.92 -23.46
C MET A 450 -25.55 -11.43 -22.66
N LEU A 451 -25.71 -11.49 -21.33
CA LEU A 451 -24.78 -12.16 -20.43
C LEU A 451 -25.47 -13.37 -19.76
N PRO A 452 -25.47 -14.56 -20.39
CA PRO A 452 -25.99 -15.75 -19.74
C PRO A 452 -25.29 -15.95 -18.38
N ASN A 453 -26.01 -16.44 -17.38
CA ASN A 453 -25.44 -16.78 -16.08
C ASN A 453 -25.81 -18.20 -15.63
N THR A 454 -24.97 -18.76 -14.77
CA THR A 454 -25.15 -20.10 -14.19
C THR A 454 -25.86 -20.07 -12.82
N ALA A 455 -26.68 -19.05 -12.57
CA ALA A 455 -27.36 -18.89 -11.27
C ALA A 455 -28.13 -20.16 -10.86
N GLY A 456 -27.94 -20.56 -9.61
CA GLY A 456 -28.53 -21.76 -9.02
C GLY A 456 -27.73 -23.06 -9.24
N CYS A 457 -26.57 -23.01 -9.90
CA CYS A 457 -25.65 -24.16 -9.96
C CYS A 457 -24.85 -24.27 -8.65
N GLN A 458 -24.81 -25.48 -8.09
CA GLN A 458 -24.11 -25.75 -6.83
C GLN A 458 -22.70 -26.33 -7.02
N THR A 459 -22.42 -26.89 -8.20
CA THR A 459 -21.16 -27.57 -8.53
C THR A 459 -20.57 -27.02 -9.82
N ALA A 460 -19.26 -27.24 -10.00
CA ALA A 460 -18.55 -26.84 -11.21
C ALA A 460 -19.13 -27.52 -12.46
N GLU A 461 -19.46 -28.82 -12.37
CA GLU A 461 -20.02 -29.60 -13.47
C GLU A 461 -21.39 -29.09 -13.91
N GLU A 462 -22.24 -28.70 -12.96
CA GLU A 462 -23.53 -28.08 -13.25
C GLU A 462 -23.34 -26.73 -13.96
N ALA A 463 -22.44 -25.89 -13.46
CA ALA A 463 -22.18 -24.58 -14.04
C ALA A 463 -21.65 -24.70 -15.48
N ILE A 464 -20.73 -25.63 -15.75
CA ILE A 464 -20.21 -25.89 -17.10
C ILE A 464 -21.35 -26.32 -18.06
N ARG A 465 -22.25 -27.21 -17.62
CA ARG A 465 -23.39 -27.65 -18.45
C ARG A 465 -24.33 -26.49 -18.76
N VAL A 466 -24.64 -25.67 -17.77
CA VAL A 466 -25.53 -24.50 -17.93
C VAL A 466 -24.87 -23.41 -18.79
N ALA A 467 -23.56 -23.20 -18.68
CA ALA A 467 -22.82 -22.28 -19.53
C ALA A 467 -22.93 -22.64 -21.02
N ARG A 468 -22.77 -23.93 -21.36
CA ARG A 468 -22.95 -24.42 -22.73
C ARG A 468 -24.35 -24.14 -23.28
N LEU A 469 -25.37 -24.35 -22.45
CA LEU A 469 -26.76 -24.00 -22.82
C LEU A 469 -26.95 -22.49 -23.01
N GLY A 470 -26.32 -21.68 -22.15
CA GLY A 470 -26.34 -20.22 -22.25
C GLY A 470 -25.76 -19.70 -23.57
N ARG A 471 -24.67 -20.31 -24.05
CA ARG A 471 -24.09 -20.00 -25.37
C ARG A 471 -25.05 -20.32 -26.52
N GLU A 472 -25.70 -21.48 -26.49
CA GLU A 472 -26.68 -21.84 -27.53
C GLU A 472 -27.91 -20.92 -27.50
N MET A 473 -28.35 -20.50 -26.31
CA MET A 473 -29.41 -19.50 -26.17
C MET A 473 -29.03 -18.15 -26.79
N ALA A 474 -27.78 -17.70 -26.63
CA ALA A 474 -27.31 -16.45 -27.23
C ALA A 474 -27.33 -16.50 -28.75
N LYS A 475 -26.93 -17.64 -29.33
CA LYS A 475 -27.02 -17.88 -30.78
C LYS A 475 -28.46 -17.82 -31.28
N LEU A 476 -29.40 -18.45 -30.57
CA LEU A 476 -30.83 -18.42 -30.93
C LEU A 476 -31.42 -17.00 -30.91
N LEU A 477 -30.86 -16.09 -30.10
CA LEU A 477 -31.25 -14.67 -30.04
C LEU A 477 -30.45 -13.79 -31.02
N GLY A 478 -29.75 -14.40 -31.99
CA GLY A 478 -29.03 -13.70 -33.06
C GLY A 478 -27.64 -13.20 -32.67
N GLN A 479 -27.08 -13.64 -31.54
CA GLN A 479 -25.73 -13.28 -31.10
C GLN A 479 -24.76 -14.45 -31.32
N GLU A 480 -24.47 -14.78 -32.58
CA GLU A 480 -23.70 -15.97 -32.97
C GLU A 480 -22.29 -16.04 -32.35
N ASP A 481 -21.64 -14.89 -32.22
CA ASP A 481 -20.29 -14.76 -31.67
C ASP A 481 -20.26 -14.51 -30.14
N ASN A 482 -21.42 -14.57 -29.48
CA ASN A 482 -21.49 -14.30 -28.05
C ASN A 482 -21.07 -15.52 -27.22
N ASN A 483 -19.84 -15.46 -26.73
CA ASN A 483 -19.25 -16.47 -25.86
C ASN A 483 -19.22 -16.06 -24.38
N PHE A 484 -19.93 -15.00 -23.98
CA PHE A 484 -19.90 -14.50 -22.62
C PHE A 484 -20.64 -15.44 -21.67
N ILE A 485 -20.08 -15.64 -20.47
CA ILE A 485 -20.76 -16.37 -19.40
C ILE A 485 -20.42 -15.75 -18.06
N LYS A 486 -21.45 -15.33 -17.33
CA LYS A 486 -21.35 -14.99 -15.92
C LYS A 486 -21.34 -16.28 -15.11
N LEU A 487 -20.16 -16.66 -14.65
CA LEU A 487 -19.93 -17.93 -13.98
C LEU A 487 -20.19 -17.77 -12.48
N GLU A 488 -21.17 -18.51 -11.98
CA GLU A 488 -21.59 -18.59 -10.59
C GLU A 488 -21.65 -20.06 -10.15
N VAL A 489 -20.88 -20.40 -9.13
CA VAL A 489 -20.93 -21.71 -8.43
C VAL A 489 -21.23 -21.42 -6.97
N ILE A 490 -22.47 -21.70 -6.54
CA ILE A 490 -22.98 -21.31 -5.22
C ILE A 490 -23.57 -22.55 -4.54
N PRO A 491 -22.80 -23.25 -3.69
CA PRO A 491 -23.28 -24.46 -3.03
C PRO A 491 -24.31 -24.17 -1.93
N ASP A 492 -24.20 -23.02 -1.26
CA ASP A 492 -25.09 -22.63 -0.15
C ASP A 492 -26.22 -21.70 -0.63
N PRO A 493 -27.49 -22.17 -0.66
CA PRO A 493 -28.62 -21.36 -1.11
C PRO A 493 -29.07 -20.29 -0.10
N LYS A 494 -28.62 -20.36 1.16
CA LYS A 494 -29.00 -19.43 2.24
C LYS A 494 -28.14 -18.18 2.21
N TYR A 495 -26.81 -18.35 2.19
CA TYR A 495 -25.88 -17.22 2.25
C TYR A 495 -25.44 -16.72 0.87
N LEU A 496 -25.66 -17.50 -0.19
CA LEU A 496 -25.39 -17.12 -1.58
C LEU A 496 -23.93 -16.67 -1.82
N LEU A 497 -22.98 -17.29 -1.14
CA LEU A 497 -21.55 -17.04 -1.33
C LEU A 497 -20.99 -17.97 -2.41
N PRO A 498 -20.14 -17.47 -3.32
CA PRO A 498 -19.54 -18.29 -4.35
C PRO A 498 -18.46 -19.22 -3.77
N ASP A 499 -18.40 -20.45 -4.27
CA ASP A 499 -17.34 -21.40 -3.97
C ASP A 499 -16.07 -21.05 -4.77
N PRO A 500 -14.95 -20.69 -4.12
CA PRO A 500 -13.73 -20.32 -4.81
C PRO A 500 -13.13 -21.48 -5.63
N ILE A 501 -13.23 -22.71 -5.15
CA ILE A 501 -12.58 -23.88 -5.78
C ILE A 501 -13.40 -24.32 -7.00
N GLY A 502 -14.71 -24.53 -6.82
CA GLY A 502 -15.60 -24.88 -7.91
C GLY A 502 -15.66 -23.82 -9.01
N THR A 503 -15.59 -22.53 -8.64
CA THR A 503 -15.53 -21.44 -9.63
C THR A 503 -14.25 -21.50 -10.47
N LEU A 504 -13.09 -21.69 -9.85
CA LEU A 504 -11.82 -21.81 -10.58
C LEU A 504 -11.81 -23.04 -11.51
N GLN A 505 -12.27 -24.19 -11.01
CA GLN A 505 -12.36 -25.43 -11.80
C GLN A 505 -13.26 -25.25 -13.03
N ALA A 506 -14.44 -24.64 -12.86
CA ALA A 506 -15.34 -24.37 -13.98
C ALA A 506 -14.77 -23.34 -14.96
N ALA A 507 -14.11 -22.30 -14.45
CA ALA A 507 -13.48 -21.26 -15.28
C ALA A 507 -12.39 -21.84 -16.18
N GLU A 508 -11.45 -22.63 -15.64
CA GLU A 508 -10.38 -23.26 -16.42
C GLU A 508 -10.92 -24.12 -17.56
N GLN A 509 -12.02 -24.84 -17.34
CA GLN A 509 -12.64 -25.66 -18.37
C GLN A 509 -13.35 -24.80 -19.43
N LEU A 510 -14.10 -23.79 -19.01
CA LEU A 510 -14.86 -22.93 -19.92
C LEU A 510 -13.94 -22.05 -20.78
N VAL A 511 -12.85 -21.52 -20.23
CA VAL A 511 -11.85 -20.78 -21.01
C VAL A 511 -11.24 -21.67 -22.10
N LYS A 512 -10.90 -22.92 -21.79
CA LYS A 512 -10.42 -23.90 -22.79
C LYS A 512 -11.45 -24.20 -23.88
N GLU A 513 -12.74 -24.07 -23.57
CA GLU A 513 -13.85 -24.22 -24.54
C GLU A 513 -14.18 -22.94 -25.31
N GLY A 514 -13.38 -21.88 -25.15
CA GLY A 514 -13.51 -20.61 -25.88
C GLY A 514 -14.54 -19.64 -25.29
N PHE A 515 -14.97 -19.84 -24.04
CA PHE A 515 -15.86 -18.90 -23.37
C PHE A 515 -15.09 -17.64 -22.93
N ALA A 516 -15.74 -16.48 -23.06
CA ALA A 516 -15.39 -15.28 -22.32
C ALA A 516 -16.00 -15.39 -20.91
N VAL A 517 -15.21 -15.90 -19.96
CA VAL A 517 -15.68 -16.17 -18.60
C VAL A 517 -15.61 -14.91 -17.74
N LEU A 518 -16.74 -14.56 -17.11
CA LEU A 518 -16.87 -13.48 -16.15
C LEU A 518 -17.24 -14.09 -14.78
N PRO A 519 -16.25 -14.47 -13.96
CA PRO A 519 -16.47 -15.24 -12.73
C PRO A 519 -16.92 -14.36 -11.56
N TYR A 520 -18.03 -14.73 -10.92
CA TYR A 520 -18.52 -14.16 -9.67
C TYR A 520 -17.80 -14.76 -8.48
N ILE A 521 -17.08 -13.92 -7.72
CA ILE A 521 -16.20 -14.36 -6.63
C ILE A 521 -16.35 -13.52 -5.37
N ASN A 522 -15.89 -14.08 -4.24
CA ASN A 522 -15.61 -13.29 -3.06
C ASN A 522 -14.54 -12.23 -3.38
N ALA A 523 -14.48 -11.15 -2.59
CA ALA A 523 -13.39 -10.17 -2.67
C ALA A 523 -12.07 -10.79 -2.15
N ASP A 524 -11.48 -11.66 -2.96
CA ASP A 524 -10.24 -12.39 -2.73
C ASP A 524 -9.23 -12.08 -3.85
N PRO A 525 -8.20 -11.25 -3.57
CA PRO A 525 -7.18 -10.91 -4.56
C PRO A 525 -6.41 -12.09 -5.15
N LEU A 526 -6.18 -13.15 -4.36
CA LEU A 526 -5.42 -14.30 -4.82
C LEU A 526 -6.24 -15.14 -5.81
N LEU A 527 -7.52 -15.35 -5.51
CA LEU A 527 -8.43 -16.03 -6.43
C LEU A 527 -8.64 -15.22 -7.71
N ALA A 528 -8.82 -13.91 -7.60
CA ALA A 528 -8.93 -13.02 -8.75
C ALA A 528 -7.71 -13.17 -9.68
N LYS A 529 -6.50 -13.18 -9.10
CA LYS A 529 -5.27 -13.37 -9.87
C LYS A 529 -5.21 -14.71 -10.58
N ARG A 530 -5.61 -15.80 -9.90
CA ARG A 530 -5.65 -17.13 -10.52
C ARG A 530 -6.67 -17.25 -11.65
N LEU A 531 -7.82 -16.59 -11.52
CA LEU A 531 -8.85 -16.56 -12.57
C LEU A 531 -8.40 -15.75 -13.79
N GLU A 532 -7.68 -14.65 -13.57
CA GLU A 532 -7.00 -13.90 -14.62
C GLU A 532 -5.96 -14.79 -15.33
N GLU A 533 -5.10 -15.49 -14.60
CA GLU A 533 -4.09 -16.41 -15.15
C GLU A 533 -4.72 -17.60 -15.89
N ALA A 534 -5.90 -18.04 -15.47
CA ALA A 534 -6.68 -19.06 -16.17
C ALA A 534 -7.27 -18.56 -17.50
N GLY A 535 -7.23 -17.24 -17.76
CA GLY A 535 -7.70 -16.61 -19.00
C GLY A 535 -9.14 -16.11 -18.95
N CYS A 536 -9.68 -15.83 -17.76
CA CYS A 536 -10.99 -15.18 -17.65
C CYS A 536 -10.99 -13.79 -18.30
N ALA A 537 -12.12 -13.38 -18.86
CA ALA A 537 -12.26 -12.10 -19.56
C ALA A 537 -12.42 -10.92 -18.60
N THR A 538 -12.88 -11.17 -17.37
CA THR A 538 -12.98 -10.22 -16.26
C THR A 538 -12.74 -10.94 -14.95
N VAL A 539 -12.78 -10.21 -13.83
CA VAL A 539 -13.10 -10.76 -12.51
C VAL A 539 -14.26 -9.97 -11.89
N MET A 540 -15.16 -10.66 -11.21
CA MET A 540 -16.37 -10.03 -10.63
C MET A 540 -16.44 -10.19 -9.10
N PRO A 541 -15.67 -9.40 -8.33
CA PRO A 541 -15.71 -9.47 -6.87
C PRO A 541 -17.01 -8.93 -6.31
N LEU A 542 -17.54 -9.61 -5.29
CA LEU A 542 -18.76 -9.21 -4.62
C LEU A 542 -18.55 -8.07 -3.60
N GLY A 543 -19.48 -7.10 -3.59
CA GLY A 543 -19.52 -6.07 -2.53
C GLY A 543 -19.98 -6.65 -1.19
N SER A 544 -21.08 -7.39 -1.24
CA SER A 544 -21.67 -8.18 -0.15
C SER A 544 -22.61 -9.24 -0.77
N PRO A 545 -23.10 -10.24 0.00
CA PRO A 545 -23.87 -11.34 -0.56
C PRO A 545 -25.05 -10.90 -1.41
N ILE A 546 -25.37 -11.67 -2.46
CA ILE A 546 -26.38 -11.30 -3.47
C ILE A 546 -27.73 -10.99 -2.82
N GLY A 547 -28.28 -9.81 -3.11
CA GLY A 547 -29.59 -9.39 -2.62
C GLY A 547 -29.63 -8.95 -1.16
N SER A 548 -28.48 -8.89 -0.47
CA SER A 548 -28.41 -8.42 0.92
C SER A 548 -28.52 -6.90 1.06
N GLY A 549 -28.04 -6.14 0.06
CA GLY A 549 -28.02 -4.67 0.07
C GLY A 549 -27.14 -4.07 1.17
N GLN A 550 -26.11 -4.79 1.63
CA GLN A 550 -25.26 -4.36 2.74
C GLN A 550 -24.13 -3.40 2.31
N GLY A 551 -24.07 -3.03 1.04
CA GLY A 551 -23.03 -2.18 0.46
C GLY A 551 -21.73 -2.94 0.22
N LEU A 552 -20.63 -2.18 0.14
CA LEU A 552 -19.28 -2.70 -0.09
C LEU A 552 -18.63 -3.03 1.27
N LYS A 553 -18.77 -4.26 1.76
CA LYS A 553 -18.25 -4.63 3.10
C LYS A 553 -16.75 -4.91 3.11
N ASN A 554 -16.17 -5.23 1.95
CA ASN A 554 -14.76 -5.55 1.79
C ASN A 554 -14.09 -4.65 0.73
N GLU A 555 -14.28 -3.33 0.86
CA GLU A 555 -13.73 -2.32 -0.07
C GLU A 555 -12.21 -2.44 -0.24
N ALA A 556 -11.47 -2.74 0.83
CA ALA A 556 -10.02 -2.88 0.79
C ALA A 556 -9.59 -4.00 -0.17
N ASN A 557 -10.20 -5.18 -0.10
CA ASN A 557 -9.86 -6.27 -1.03
C ASN A 557 -10.34 -5.99 -2.45
N ILE A 558 -11.49 -5.33 -2.62
CA ILE A 558 -11.96 -4.91 -3.95
C ILE A 558 -10.97 -3.93 -4.58
N ALA A 559 -10.45 -2.96 -3.80
CA ALA A 559 -9.45 -2.02 -4.26
C ALA A 559 -8.14 -2.72 -4.66
N ILE A 560 -7.69 -3.73 -3.90
CA ILE A 560 -6.53 -4.55 -4.28
C ILE A 560 -6.77 -5.28 -5.61
N ILE A 561 -7.97 -5.85 -5.80
CA ILE A 561 -8.33 -6.52 -7.07
C ILE A 561 -8.30 -5.53 -8.24
N ILE A 562 -8.88 -4.35 -8.06
CA ILE A 562 -8.87 -3.27 -9.06
C ILE A 562 -7.44 -2.86 -9.41
N GLU A 563 -6.58 -2.65 -8.42
CA GLU A 563 -5.20 -2.21 -8.64
C GLU A 563 -4.32 -3.28 -9.31
N SER A 564 -4.54 -4.56 -9.00
CA SER A 564 -3.65 -5.65 -9.42
C SER A 564 -4.06 -6.38 -10.70
N SER A 565 -5.32 -6.25 -11.13
CA SER A 565 -5.84 -6.94 -12.32
C SER A 565 -5.47 -6.22 -13.62
N GLN A 566 -5.08 -6.95 -14.65
CA GLN A 566 -4.86 -6.40 -16.00
C GLN A 566 -6.09 -6.58 -16.91
N ILE A 567 -7.07 -7.37 -16.46
CA ILE A 567 -8.38 -7.54 -17.08
C ILE A 567 -9.43 -6.70 -16.35
N PRO A 568 -10.56 -6.34 -17.01
CA PRO A 568 -11.57 -5.50 -16.40
C PRO A 568 -12.13 -6.07 -15.08
N VAL A 569 -12.30 -5.20 -14.09
CA VAL A 569 -12.90 -5.55 -12.79
C VAL A 569 -14.34 -5.05 -12.72
N VAL A 570 -15.28 -5.96 -12.52
CA VAL A 570 -16.71 -5.65 -12.43
C VAL A 570 -17.21 -5.90 -11.01
N VAL A 571 -17.52 -4.84 -10.25
CA VAL A 571 -18.08 -5.05 -8.90
C VAL A 571 -19.52 -5.57 -9.04
N ASP A 572 -19.76 -6.78 -8.56
CA ASP A 572 -21.03 -7.48 -8.71
C ASP A 572 -21.75 -7.64 -7.37
N ALA A 573 -23.05 -7.33 -7.35
CA ALA A 573 -23.90 -7.49 -6.18
C ALA A 573 -23.45 -6.68 -4.93
N GLY A 574 -24.27 -6.74 -3.89
CA GLY A 574 -24.04 -6.03 -2.63
C GLY A 574 -24.29 -4.52 -2.65
N ILE A 575 -24.16 -3.86 -3.80
CA ILE A 575 -24.48 -2.43 -3.98
C ILE A 575 -26.00 -2.23 -3.86
N GLY A 576 -26.41 -1.42 -2.88
CA GLY A 576 -27.80 -1.08 -2.58
C GLY A 576 -28.19 0.35 -2.98
N THR A 577 -27.25 1.29 -3.06
CA THR A 577 -27.54 2.71 -3.33
C THR A 577 -26.64 3.34 -4.40
N PRO A 578 -27.08 4.43 -5.07
CA PRO A 578 -26.24 5.15 -6.03
C PRO A 578 -24.91 5.67 -5.45
N SER A 579 -24.86 6.06 -4.16
CA SER A 579 -23.61 6.48 -3.52
C SER A 579 -22.56 5.37 -3.43
N GLU A 580 -23.01 4.12 -3.23
CA GLU A 580 -22.13 2.96 -3.21
C GLU A 580 -21.66 2.57 -4.62
N ALA A 581 -22.54 2.71 -5.63
CA ALA A 581 -22.16 2.56 -7.03
C ALA A 581 -21.09 3.59 -7.44
N ALA A 582 -21.28 4.86 -7.08
CA ALA A 582 -20.30 5.91 -7.31
C ALA A 582 -18.98 5.61 -6.58
N ARG A 583 -19.04 5.16 -5.32
CA ARG A 583 -17.85 4.75 -4.54
C ARG A 583 -17.06 3.64 -5.25
N ALA A 584 -17.73 2.61 -5.77
CA ALA A 584 -17.07 1.53 -6.51
C ALA A 584 -16.35 2.04 -7.77
N MET A 585 -16.98 2.94 -8.53
CA MET A 585 -16.35 3.54 -9.70
C MET A 585 -15.23 4.54 -9.35
N GLU A 586 -15.37 5.29 -8.25
CA GLU A 586 -14.32 6.17 -7.71
C GLU A 586 -13.07 5.39 -7.30
N MET A 587 -13.21 4.14 -6.86
CA MET A 587 -12.08 3.24 -6.57
C MET A 587 -11.35 2.79 -7.83
N GLY A 588 -11.96 2.94 -9.01
CA GLY A 588 -11.38 2.54 -10.29
C GLY A 588 -11.97 1.27 -10.90
N ALA A 589 -13.08 0.74 -10.38
CA ALA A 589 -13.79 -0.36 -11.03
C ALA A 589 -14.13 -0.01 -12.49
N ASP A 590 -14.04 -0.99 -13.39
CA ASP A 590 -14.32 -0.78 -14.80
C ASP A 590 -15.82 -0.77 -15.09
N ALA A 591 -16.57 -1.58 -14.35
CA ALA A 591 -18.02 -1.65 -14.47
C ALA A 591 -18.67 -2.11 -13.16
N LEU A 592 -20.00 -2.00 -13.12
CA LEU A 592 -20.85 -2.47 -12.02
C LEU A 592 -21.89 -3.44 -12.57
N LEU A 593 -22.19 -4.52 -11.85
CA LEU A 593 -23.38 -5.33 -12.09
C LEU A 593 -24.36 -5.18 -10.94
N ILE A 594 -25.48 -4.49 -11.19
CA ILE A 594 -26.47 -4.14 -10.17
C ILE A 594 -27.86 -4.54 -10.66
N ASN A 595 -28.43 -5.59 -10.08
CA ASN A 595 -29.79 -6.02 -10.38
C ASN A 595 -30.75 -5.86 -9.20
N SER A 596 -30.49 -6.52 -8.06
CA SER A 596 -31.48 -6.60 -6.97
C SER A 596 -31.87 -5.22 -6.43
N ALA A 597 -30.93 -4.29 -6.30
CA ALA A 597 -31.21 -2.92 -5.84
C ALA A 597 -32.11 -2.14 -6.81
N ILE A 598 -32.01 -2.41 -8.12
CA ILE A 598 -32.87 -1.80 -9.14
C ILE A 598 -34.24 -2.48 -9.12
N ALA A 599 -34.27 -3.81 -9.30
CA ALA A 599 -35.49 -4.58 -9.47
C ALA A 599 -36.42 -4.52 -8.25
N MET A 600 -35.86 -4.42 -7.04
CA MET A 600 -36.62 -4.39 -5.78
C MET A 600 -36.86 -2.97 -5.24
N ALA A 601 -36.45 -1.92 -5.97
CA ALA A 601 -36.74 -0.55 -5.56
C ALA A 601 -38.24 -0.25 -5.67
N ALA A 602 -38.73 0.71 -4.87
CA ALA A 602 -40.11 1.20 -4.99
C ALA A 602 -40.40 1.77 -6.39
N ASN A 603 -39.39 2.37 -7.04
CA ASN A 603 -39.44 2.77 -8.45
C ASN A 603 -38.19 2.25 -9.18
N PRO A 604 -38.27 1.08 -9.83
CA PRO A 604 -37.13 0.46 -10.49
C PRO A 604 -36.53 1.29 -11.63
N ALA A 605 -37.34 1.95 -12.46
CA ALA A 605 -36.84 2.74 -13.59
C ALA A 605 -36.04 3.96 -13.10
N MET A 606 -36.55 4.65 -12.08
CA MET A 606 -35.86 5.77 -11.46
C MET A 606 -34.56 5.33 -10.76
N MET A 607 -34.57 4.19 -10.06
CA MET A 607 -33.35 3.65 -9.45
C MET A 607 -32.31 3.25 -10.50
N ALA A 608 -32.76 2.66 -11.62
CA ALA A 608 -31.89 2.31 -12.74
C ALA A 608 -31.17 3.54 -13.33
N GLN A 609 -31.92 4.62 -13.54
CA GLN A 609 -31.37 5.90 -13.99
C GLN A 609 -30.36 6.47 -12.98
N ALA A 610 -30.69 6.45 -11.69
CA ALA A 610 -29.80 6.94 -10.64
C ALA A 610 -28.49 6.14 -10.55
N MET A 611 -28.56 4.82 -10.67
CA MET A 611 -27.39 3.94 -10.71
C MET A 611 -26.51 4.22 -11.93
N ALA A 612 -27.10 4.48 -13.10
CA ALA A 612 -26.38 4.84 -14.31
C ALA A 612 -25.65 6.18 -14.16
N MET A 613 -26.32 7.18 -13.61
CA MET A 613 -25.71 8.48 -13.28
C MET A 613 -24.58 8.34 -12.28
N ALA A 614 -24.75 7.51 -11.24
CA ALA A 614 -23.71 7.23 -10.26
C ALA A 614 -22.49 6.55 -10.87
N ALA A 615 -22.69 5.56 -11.74
CA ALA A 615 -21.60 4.89 -12.43
C ALA A 615 -20.79 5.89 -13.28
N LYS A 616 -21.49 6.76 -14.01
CA LYS A 616 -20.87 7.83 -14.83
C LYS A 616 -20.15 8.87 -13.97
N ALA A 617 -20.79 9.35 -12.90
CA ALA A 617 -20.22 10.35 -12.00
C ALA A 617 -18.98 9.82 -11.27
N GLY A 618 -19.03 8.59 -10.74
CA GLY A 618 -17.89 7.97 -10.08
C GLY A 618 -16.73 7.71 -11.05
N ARG A 619 -17.01 7.30 -12.29
CA ARG A 619 -15.95 7.15 -13.30
C ARG A 619 -15.32 8.48 -13.66
N LEU A 620 -16.14 9.53 -13.83
CA LEU A 620 -15.63 10.89 -14.05
C LEU A 620 -14.78 11.38 -12.88
N ALA A 621 -15.18 11.10 -11.63
CA ALA A 621 -14.41 11.45 -10.44
C ALA A 621 -13.08 10.69 -10.37
N TYR A 622 -13.06 9.41 -10.77
CA TYR A 622 -11.82 8.63 -10.90
C TYR A 622 -10.88 9.24 -11.96
N LEU A 623 -11.38 9.50 -13.16
CA LEU A 623 -10.59 10.09 -14.25
C LEU A 623 -10.14 11.53 -13.96
N ALA A 624 -10.96 12.32 -13.28
CA ALA A 624 -10.63 13.69 -12.88
C ALA A 624 -9.56 13.75 -11.78
N GLY A 625 -9.35 12.64 -11.06
CA GLY A 625 -8.48 12.58 -9.90
C GLY A 625 -9.14 13.23 -8.68
N ARG A 626 -9.71 12.39 -7.80
CA ARG A 626 -10.29 12.85 -6.53
C ARG A 626 -9.25 13.60 -5.68
N MET A 627 -9.68 14.68 -5.02
CA MET A 627 -8.86 15.40 -4.04
C MET A 627 -8.32 14.43 -2.98
N PRO A 628 -7.00 14.45 -2.68
CA PRO A 628 -6.41 13.59 -1.66
C PRO A 628 -7.09 13.77 -0.31
N ILE A 629 -7.44 12.65 0.33
CA ILE A 629 -7.92 12.66 1.72
C ILE A 629 -6.77 13.14 2.61
N LYS A 630 -7.02 14.19 3.40
CA LYS A 630 -6.07 14.74 4.38
C LYS A 630 -6.63 14.48 5.78
N SER A 631 -5.75 14.23 6.75
CA SER A 631 -6.12 14.05 8.16
C SER A 631 -6.47 15.37 8.87
N TYR A 632 -6.20 16.51 8.25
CA TYR A 632 -6.50 17.83 8.78
C TYR A 632 -7.06 18.75 7.70
N ALA A 633 -7.95 19.67 8.11
CA ALA A 633 -8.47 20.70 7.24
C ALA A 633 -7.39 21.76 6.98
N SER A 634 -7.34 22.27 5.75
CA SER A 634 -6.54 23.45 5.40
C SER A 634 -7.51 24.59 5.10
N PRO A 635 -7.40 25.75 5.78
CA PRO A 635 -8.32 26.85 5.53
C PRO A 635 -8.21 27.31 4.08
N SER A 636 -9.35 27.45 3.41
CA SER A 636 -9.45 27.93 2.03
C SER A 636 -9.27 29.45 1.91
N SER A 637 -9.26 30.16 3.04
CA SER A 637 -9.15 31.62 3.10
C SER A 637 -7.77 32.05 3.61
N PRO A 638 -7.20 33.17 3.09
CA PRO A 638 -5.92 33.69 3.57
C PRO A 638 -5.98 34.04 5.06
N LEU A 639 -4.95 33.67 5.82
CA LEU A 639 -4.78 34.08 7.22
C LEU A 639 -4.33 35.56 7.36
N THR A 640 -4.10 36.25 6.25
CA THR A 640 -3.82 37.69 6.23
C THR A 640 -5.14 38.46 6.35
N GLY A 641 -5.40 39.01 7.54
CA GLY A 641 -6.55 39.88 7.80
C GLY A 641 -7.30 39.60 9.10
N THR A 642 -6.95 38.56 9.87
CA THR A 642 -7.53 38.35 11.20
C THR A 642 -6.94 39.35 12.19
N ILE A 643 -7.73 40.36 12.54
CA ILE A 643 -7.46 41.29 13.64
C ILE A 643 -7.50 40.46 14.93
N ALA A 644 -6.44 40.56 15.73
CA ALA A 644 -6.26 39.84 16.99
C ALA A 644 -7.27 40.26 18.06
#